data_AF-A0A2K6JT44-F1
#
_entry.id   AF-A0A2K6JT44-F1
#
_cell.length_a   1.000
_cell.length_b   1.000
_cell.length_c   1.000
_cell.angle_alpha   90.00
_cell.angle_beta   90.00
_cell.angle_gamma   90.00
#
_symmetry.space_group_name_H-M   'P 1'
#
loop_
_entity.id
_entity.type
_entity.pdbx_description
1 polymer ?
#
loop_
_entity_poly.entity_id
_entity_poly.type
_entity_poly.pdbx_seq_one_letter_code
_entity_poly.pdbx_strand_id
1 'polypeptide(L)'
;MGQACGHSILCRSQQYPAARPMGLPWPARQNPSLPSPLFQDALLSLGSVIDISGLQRAVKEALSAVLPRVETVYTYLLDGESRLVCEDPPHELPQEGKVWEAIISQKRLGCNGLGLSDLPGKPLARLVAPLAPHTQVLVIPLVDKEAGAVAAVILVHCGQLSDNEEWSLQAVEKHTLVALRRVQALQQRRPSEAPRAVQNPPEGAVEDQKGGAAYTDRDRKILQLCGELYDLDASSLQLKVLQYLQQETRASRCCLLLVSEDSLQLSCKVIGDKVLGEEISFPLTGCLGQVVEDKKSIQLKDLTSEDVQQLQSMLGCELQAMLCVPVISRATDQVVALACAFNKLEGDLFTDQDEHVIQHCFHYTSTVLTSTLAFQKEQKLKCECQALLQVAKNLFTHLDDVSVLLQEIITEARNLSNAEICSVFLLDQNELVAKVFDGGVVDDESYEIRIPADQGIAGHVATTGQILNIPDAYAHPLFYRGVDDSTGFRTRNILCFPIKNENQEVIGVAELVNKINGPWFSKFDEDLATAFSIYCGISIAHSLLYKKVNEAQYRSHLANEMMMYHMKVSDDEYTKLLHDGIQPVAAIDSNFASFTYTPRSLPEDDTSMAILSMLQDMNFINNYKIDCPTLARFCLMVKKGYRDPPYHNWMHAFSVSHFCYLLYKNLELTNYLEDIEIFALFISCMCHDLDHRGTNNSFQVASKSVLAALYSSEGSVMERHHFAQAIAILNTHGCNIFDHFSRKDYQRMLDLMRDIILATDLAHHLRIFKDLQKMAEVGYDRNNKQHHRLLLCLLMTSCDLSDQTKGWKTTRKIAELIYKEFFSQGDLEKAMGNRPMEMMDREKAYIPELQISFMEHIAMPIYKLLQDLFPKAAELYERVASNREHWTKVSHKFTIRGLPSNNSLDFLDEEYEVPDLDGTGAPINGCCSLDAE
;
A
#
# COMPACT_ATOMS: atom_id res chain seq x y z
N MET A 1 28.90 -6.31 6.33
CA MET A 1 28.19 -7.46 5.74
C MET A 1 26.75 -7.00 5.49
N GLY A 2 26.14 -7.09 4.31
CA GLY A 2 26.57 -7.68 3.05
C GLY A 2 26.07 -6.87 1.85
N GLN A 3 26.76 -7.10 0.74
CA GLN A 3 26.31 -6.80 -0.62
C GLN A 3 25.24 -7.83 -1.02
N ALA A 4 24.11 -7.36 -1.55
CA ALA A 4 23.30 -8.06 -2.57
C ALA A 4 22.07 -7.19 -2.91
N CYS A 5 22.23 -6.22 -3.81
CA CYS A 5 21.11 -5.56 -4.49
C CYS A 5 21.32 -5.72 -5.99
N GLY A 6 20.52 -6.59 -6.60
CA GLY A 6 20.45 -6.76 -8.04
C GLY A 6 19.07 -7.26 -8.42
N HIS A 7 18.40 -6.47 -9.26
CA HIS A 7 17.21 -6.78 -10.05
C HIS A 7 15.85 -6.91 -9.34
N SER A 8 15.12 -5.80 -9.34
CA SER A 8 13.67 -5.77 -9.61
C SER A 8 13.27 -4.38 -10.09
N ILE A 9 13.31 -4.20 -11.40
CA ILE A 9 12.63 -3.11 -12.11
C ILE A 9 11.24 -3.63 -12.42
N LEU A 10 10.20 -3.05 -11.82
CA LEU A 10 8.85 -2.95 -12.39
C LEU A 10 7.98 -2.03 -11.52
N CYS A 11 7.32 -1.08 -12.20
CA CYS A 11 6.12 -0.33 -11.81
C CYS A 11 6.24 0.79 -10.75
N ARG A 12 6.77 1.94 -11.18
CA ARG A 12 6.20 3.25 -10.82
C ARG A 12 4.92 3.47 -11.65
N SER A 13 3.75 3.28 -11.05
CA SER A 13 2.49 3.79 -11.60
C SER A 13 2.09 5.07 -10.86
N GLN A 14 1.72 6.07 -11.65
CA GLN A 14 1.38 7.42 -11.28
C GLN A 14 0.23 7.50 -10.27
N GLN A 15 0.40 8.42 -9.31
CA GLN A 15 -0.64 8.93 -8.43
C GLN A 15 -1.76 9.57 -9.27
N TYR A 16 -2.99 9.09 -9.11
CA TYR A 16 -4.20 9.87 -9.37
C TYR A 16 -4.85 10.21 -8.02
N PRO A 17 -5.35 11.44 -7.82
CA PRO A 17 -5.89 11.86 -6.53
C PRO A 17 -7.28 11.28 -6.27
N ALA A 18 -7.50 10.86 -5.02
CA ALA A 18 -8.79 10.47 -4.48
C ALA A 18 -9.70 11.69 -4.26
N ALA A 19 -10.98 11.55 -4.65
CA ALA A 19 -12.19 11.94 -3.91
C ALA A 19 -13.35 12.30 -4.86
N ARG A 20 -14.43 11.51 -4.81
CA ARG A 20 -15.82 12.00 -4.93
C ARG A 20 -16.71 11.26 -3.93
N PRO A 21 -17.75 11.89 -3.34
CA PRO A 21 -18.50 11.35 -2.22
C PRO A 21 -19.49 10.25 -2.63
N MET A 22 -19.78 9.36 -1.68
CA MET A 22 -20.83 8.33 -1.76
C MET A 22 -22.21 8.94 -1.98
N GLY A 23 -23.01 8.28 -2.84
CA GLY A 23 -24.46 8.44 -2.91
C GLY A 23 -25.01 8.36 -4.33
N LEU A 24 -25.18 7.13 -4.86
CA LEU A 24 -26.19 6.69 -5.86
C LEU A 24 -25.86 5.24 -6.29
N PRO A 25 -26.85 4.37 -6.56
CA PRO A 25 -26.60 2.98 -6.98
C PRO A 25 -25.89 2.93 -8.34
N TRP A 26 -24.92 2.02 -8.49
CA TRP A 26 -24.32 1.71 -9.79
C TRP A 26 -25.42 1.31 -10.79
N PRO A 27 -25.46 1.88 -12.02
CA PRO A 27 -26.30 1.33 -13.06
C PRO A 27 -25.72 -0.03 -13.48
N ALA A 28 -26.59 -1.04 -13.57
CA ALA A 28 -26.27 -2.37 -14.05
C ALA A 28 -25.47 -2.28 -15.36
N ARG A 29 -24.27 -2.86 -15.40
CA ARG A 29 -23.52 -3.05 -16.64
C ARG A 29 -24.34 -3.97 -17.54
N GLN A 30 -24.95 -3.39 -18.58
CA GLN A 30 -25.52 -4.16 -19.68
C GLN A 30 -24.39 -4.95 -20.35
N ASN A 31 -24.61 -6.24 -20.58
CA ASN A 31 -23.81 -7.06 -21.50
C ASN A 31 -23.63 -6.29 -22.83
N PRO A 32 -22.46 -6.32 -23.48
CA PRO A 32 -22.33 -5.74 -24.81
C PRO A 32 -23.33 -6.42 -25.72
N SER A 33 -24.23 -5.63 -26.30
CA SER A 33 -25.18 -6.06 -27.31
C SER A 33 -24.44 -6.77 -28.44
N LEU A 34 -25.01 -7.88 -28.96
CA LEU A 34 -24.52 -8.53 -30.18
C LEU A 34 -24.21 -7.47 -31.27
N PRO A 35 -23.09 -7.59 -31.99
CA PRO A 35 -22.75 -6.65 -33.05
C PRO A 35 -23.89 -6.58 -34.07
N SER A 36 -24.19 -5.38 -34.57
CA SER A 36 -25.23 -5.23 -35.58
C SER A 36 -24.86 -6.04 -36.84
N PRO A 37 -25.82 -6.60 -37.58
CA PRO A 37 -25.54 -7.34 -38.83
C PRO A 37 -24.69 -6.51 -39.81
N LEU A 38 -24.92 -5.19 -39.84
CA LEU A 38 -24.16 -4.22 -40.64
C LEU A 38 -22.68 -4.15 -40.26
N PHE A 39 -22.34 -4.29 -38.98
CA PHE A 39 -20.95 -4.34 -38.52
C PHE A 39 -20.25 -5.62 -38.99
N GLN A 40 -20.95 -6.76 -38.97
CA GLN A 40 -20.38 -8.04 -39.38
C GLN A 40 -20.16 -8.10 -40.91
N ASP A 41 -21.11 -7.58 -41.69
CA ASP A 41 -20.98 -7.43 -43.14
C ASP A 41 -19.83 -6.49 -43.52
N ALA A 42 -19.65 -5.40 -42.76
CA ALA A 42 -18.53 -4.46 -42.93
C ALA A 42 -17.16 -5.10 -42.68
N LEU A 43 -17.04 -6.02 -41.70
CA LEU A 43 -15.78 -6.74 -41.46
C LEU A 43 -15.51 -7.80 -42.53
N LEU A 44 -16.56 -8.47 -43.01
CA LEU A 44 -16.46 -9.45 -44.09
C LEU A 44 -16.05 -8.81 -45.42
N SER A 45 -16.53 -7.60 -45.73
CA SER A 45 -16.16 -6.87 -46.95
C SER A 45 -14.66 -6.57 -46.98
N LEU A 46 -14.08 -6.10 -45.87
CA LEU A 46 -12.63 -5.95 -45.69
C LEU A 46 -11.88 -7.28 -45.85
N GLY A 47 -12.48 -8.37 -45.37
CA GLY A 47 -11.98 -9.73 -45.53
C GLY A 47 -11.90 -10.23 -46.98
N SER A 48 -12.60 -9.60 -47.93
CA SER A 48 -12.66 -10.02 -49.35
C SER A 48 -11.78 -9.20 -50.30
N VAL A 49 -11.15 -8.13 -49.83
CA VAL A 49 -10.36 -7.20 -50.65
C VAL A 49 -9.06 -7.81 -51.19
N ILE A 50 -8.80 -7.60 -52.49
CA ILE A 50 -7.62 -8.10 -53.22
C ILE A 50 -6.77 -7.01 -53.92
N ASP A 51 -7.23 -5.76 -53.97
CA ASP A 51 -6.52 -4.61 -54.57
C ASP A 51 -6.70 -3.30 -53.77
N ILE A 52 -5.91 -2.26 -54.08
CA ILE A 52 -5.92 -0.98 -53.35
C ILE A 52 -7.26 -0.24 -53.53
N SER A 53 -7.80 -0.19 -54.74
CA SER A 53 -9.07 0.50 -55.01
C SER A 53 -10.25 -0.19 -54.32
N GLY A 54 -10.22 -1.52 -54.19
CA GLY A 54 -11.16 -2.29 -53.38
C GLY A 54 -11.01 -2.03 -51.89
N LEU A 55 -9.78 -1.83 -51.40
CA LEU A 55 -9.52 -1.49 -50.00
C LEU A 55 -10.13 -0.14 -49.64
N GLN A 56 -9.89 0.90 -50.45
CA GLN A 56 -10.46 2.24 -50.21
C GLN A 56 -11.99 2.22 -50.17
N ARG A 57 -12.63 1.44 -51.05
CA ARG A 57 -14.09 1.28 -51.08
C ARG A 57 -14.60 0.54 -49.84
N ALA A 58 -14.00 -0.60 -49.51
CA ALA A 58 -14.39 -1.40 -48.35
C ALA A 58 -14.20 -0.64 -47.04
N VAL A 59 -13.12 0.13 -46.90
CA VAL A 59 -12.86 0.99 -45.72
C VAL A 59 -13.92 2.08 -45.61
N LYS A 60 -14.27 2.73 -46.73
CA LYS A 60 -15.33 3.74 -46.75
C LYS A 60 -16.69 3.16 -46.36
N GLU A 61 -17.04 1.99 -46.90
CA GLU A 61 -18.30 1.30 -46.58
C GLU A 61 -18.34 0.85 -45.12
N ALA A 62 -17.24 0.26 -44.62
CA ALA A 62 -17.13 -0.19 -43.23
C ALA A 62 -17.24 0.96 -42.24
N LEU A 63 -16.53 2.07 -42.47
CA LEU A 63 -16.62 3.24 -41.61
C LEU A 63 -17.99 3.92 -41.70
N SER A 64 -18.62 3.96 -42.87
CA SER A 64 -19.97 4.52 -43.04
C SER A 64 -21.05 3.67 -42.36
N ALA A 65 -20.83 2.36 -42.23
CA ALA A 65 -21.75 1.45 -41.54
C ALA A 65 -21.65 1.56 -40.01
N VAL A 66 -20.49 1.98 -39.50
CA VAL A 66 -20.15 1.88 -38.08
C VAL A 66 -20.11 3.23 -37.37
N LEU A 67 -19.80 4.30 -38.09
CA LEU A 67 -19.66 5.64 -37.51
C LEU A 67 -20.89 6.52 -37.79
N PRO A 68 -21.21 7.46 -36.88
CA PRO A 68 -22.35 8.33 -37.04
C PRO A 68 -22.05 9.42 -38.08
N ARG A 69 -22.99 9.65 -39.01
CA ARG A 69 -22.97 10.80 -39.95
C ARG A 69 -21.64 10.97 -40.69
N VAL A 70 -21.11 9.90 -41.29
CA VAL A 70 -19.90 9.97 -42.11
C VAL A 70 -20.19 10.75 -43.39
N GLU A 71 -19.54 11.91 -43.56
CA GLU A 71 -19.67 12.74 -44.76
C GLU A 71 -18.61 12.39 -45.81
N THR A 72 -17.37 12.19 -45.38
CA THR A 72 -16.24 11.87 -46.26
C THR A 72 -15.22 10.98 -45.56
N VAL A 73 -14.59 10.08 -46.33
CA VAL A 73 -13.50 9.20 -45.91
C VAL A 73 -12.41 9.27 -46.97
N TYR A 74 -11.17 9.53 -46.56
CA TYR A 74 -9.99 9.45 -47.41
C TYR A 74 -9.00 8.46 -46.81
N THR A 75 -8.46 7.57 -47.62
CA THR A 75 -7.43 6.60 -47.20
C THR A 75 -6.15 6.89 -47.96
N TYR A 76 -5.12 7.29 -47.22
CA TYR A 76 -3.80 7.63 -47.75
C TYR A 76 -2.86 6.45 -47.50
N LEU A 77 -2.21 6.00 -48.56
CA LEU A 77 -1.17 4.98 -48.47
C LEU A 77 0.20 5.66 -48.45
N LEU A 78 1.10 5.12 -47.65
CA LEU A 78 2.49 5.57 -47.63
C LEU A 78 3.22 4.94 -48.83
N ASP A 79 3.77 5.76 -49.71
CA ASP A 79 4.61 5.29 -50.81
C ASP A 79 6.06 5.03 -50.36
N GLY A 80 6.88 4.45 -51.25
CA GLY A 80 8.29 4.14 -50.96
C GLY A 80 9.18 5.38 -50.70
N GLU A 81 8.69 6.59 -50.96
CA GLU A 81 9.37 7.87 -50.73
C GLU A 81 8.82 8.59 -49.49
N SER A 82 8.03 7.89 -48.65
CA SER A 82 7.38 8.42 -47.44
C SER A 82 6.38 9.56 -47.71
N ARG A 83 5.76 9.56 -48.89
CA ARG A 83 4.66 10.46 -49.23
C ARG A 83 3.32 9.78 -49.00
N LEU A 84 2.35 10.55 -48.54
CA LEU A 84 0.97 10.08 -48.34
C LEU A 84 0.12 10.45 -49.54
N VAL A 85 -0.19 9.45 -50.36
CA VAL A 85 -0.95 9.62 -51.59
C VAL A 85 -2.33 9.00 -51.44
N CYS A 86 -3.36 9.75 -51.83
CA CYS A 86 -4.71 9.23 -52.02
C CYS A 86 -4.96 9.11 -53.53
N GLU A 87 -5.56 8.01 -53.98
CA GLU A 87 -5.81 7.76 -55.42
C GLU A 87 -7.18 8.31 -55.88
N ASP A 88 -8.15 8.49 -54.98
CA ASP A 88 -9.52 8.90 -55.33
C ASP A 88 -10.07 9.98 -54.37
N PRO A 89 -10.07 11.26 -54.76
CA PRO A 89 -9.41 11.82 -55.94
C PRO A 89 -7.89 11.88 -55.75
N PRO A 90 -7.07 11.88 -56.82
CA PRO A 90 -5.62 11.88 -56.71
C PRO A 90 -5.10 13.18 -56.10
N HIS A 91 -4.52 13.10 -54.91
CA HIS A 91 -3.83 14.20 -54.23
C HIS A 91 -2.85 13.69 -53.16
N GLU A 92 -1.90 14.54 -52.79
CA GLU A 92 -0.86 14.26 -51.79
C GLU A 92 -1.05 15.17 -50.57
N LEU A 93 -0.79 14.64 -49.37
CA LEU A 93 -0.78 15.43 -48.14
C LEU A 93 0.62 16.00 -47.84
N PRO A 94 0.72 17.24 -47.35
CA PRO A 94 1.99 17.84 -46.99
C PRO A 94 2.59 17.16 -45.76
N GLN A 95 3.92 17.15 -45.65
CA GLN A 95 4.66 16.59 -44.50
C GLN A 95 4.70 17.55 -43.30
N GLU A 96 3.60 18.26 -43.06
CA GLU A 96 3.42 19.23 -41.97
C GLU A 96 1.95 19.27 -41.52
N GLY A 97 1.69 19.82 -40.34
CA GLY A 97 0.34 19.94 -39.81
C GLY A 97 -0.17 18.75 -38.98
N LYS A 98 -1.47 18.78 -38.64
CA LYS A 98 -2.07 17.82 -37.68
C LYS A 98 -2.07 16.38 -38.17
N VAL A 99 -2.13 16.17 -39.48
CA VAL A 99 -2.08 14.81 -40.05
C VAL A 99 -0.69 14.22 -39.87
N TRP A 100 0.35 15.03 -40.07
CA TRP A 100 1.73 14.62 -39.83
C TRP A 100 2.03 14.41 -38.33
N GLU A 101 1.44 15.22 -37.44
CA GLU A 101 1.54 15.02 -35.99
C GLU A 101 0.96 13.66 -35.54
N ALA A 102 -0.17 13.21 -36.12
CA ALA A 102 -0.75 11.90 -35.84
C ALA A 102 0.20 10.75 -36.24
N ILE A 103 0.98 10.93 -37.32
CA ILE A 103 1.95 9.93 -37.80
C ILE A 103 3.15 9.86 -36.86
N ILE A 104 3.72 11.01 -36.47
CA ILE A 104 4.86 11.08 -35.53
C ILE A 104 4.46 10.51 -34.16
N SER A 105 3.27 10.88 -33.67
CA SER A 105 2.78 10.43 -32.37
C SER A 105 2.23 9.01 -32.37
N GLN A 106 1.96 8.43 -33.55
CA GLN A 106 1.32 7.13 -33.73
C GLN A 106 -0.01 6.98 -32.97
N LYS A 107 -0.72 8.10 -32.78
CA LYS A 107 -1.98 8.16 -32.03
C LYS A 107 -3.09 8.78 -32.87
N ARG A 108 -4.32 8.29 -32.69
CA ARG A 108 -5.51 8.88 -33.32
C ARG A 108 -5.75 10.28 -32.77
N LEU A 109 -6.03 11.23 -33.65
CA LEU A 109 -6.35 12.62 -33.29
C LEU A 109 -7.76 12.97 -33.74
N GLY A 110 -8.57 13.53 -32.83
CA GLY A 110 -9.85 14.15 -33.16
C GLY A 110 -9.71 15.66 -33.21
N CYS A 111 -10.24 16.31 -34.25
CA CYS A 111 -10.14 17.76 -34.41
C CYS A 111 -11.42 18.39 -34.99
N ASN A 112 -11.69 19.65 -34.64
CA ASN A 112 -12.84 20.42 -35.15
C ASN A 112 -12.58 21.02 -36.56
N GLY A 113 -11.87 20.27 -37.39
CA GLY A 113 -11.38 20.66 -38.71
C GLY A 113 -9.85 20.77 -38.78
N LEU A 114 -9.33 20.57 -39.99
CA LEU A 114 -7.91 20.70 -40.36
C LEU A 114 -7.59 22.15 -40.76
N GLY A 115 -6.35 22.57 -40.59
CA GLY A 115 -5.89 23.92 -40.96
C GLY A 115 -5.75 24.08 -42.47
N LEU A 116 -5.78 25.31 -42.98
CA LEU A 116 -5.49 25.61 -44.39
C LEU A 116 -4.05 25.20 -44.81
N SER A 117 -3.12 25.15 -43.85
CA SER A 117 -1.77 24.61 -44.02
C SER A 117 -1.73 23.10 -44.27
N ASP A 118 -2.77 22.37 -43.84
CA ASP A 118 -2.78 20.90 -43.85
C ASP A 118 -3.29 20.33 -45.20
N LEU A 119 -3.79 21.18 -46.13
CA LEU A 119 -4.62 20.76 -47.26
C LEU A 119 -4.34 21.53 -48.57
N PRO A 120 -3.46 21.05 -49.47
CA PRO A 120 -3.25 21.66 -50.78
C PRO A 120 -4.29 21.15 -51.80
N GLY A 121 -5.46 21.78 -51.89
CA GLY A 121 -6.36 21.58 -53.04
C GLY A 121 -7.88 21.65 -52.80
N LYS A 122 -8.65 21.67 -53.90
CA LYS A 122 -10.13 21.72 -53.91
C LYS A 122 -10.87 20.52 -53.28
N PRO A 123 -10.36 19.26 -53.27
CA PRO A 123 -11.12 18.12 -52.73
C PRO A 123 -11.34 18.18 -51.22
N LEU A 124 -10.39 18.79 -50.49
CA LEU A 124 -10.31 18.76 -49.04
C LEU A 124 -10.98 19.95 -48.35
N ALA A 125 -11.60 20.86 -49.13
CA ALA A 125 -12.23 22.09 -48.63
C ALA A 125 -13.32 21.83 -47.57
N ARG A 126 -13.90 20.63 -47.55
CA ARG A 126 -14.94 20.22 -46.57
C ARG A 126 -14.38 19.85 -45.21
N LEU A 127 -13.07 19.61 -45.08
CA LEU A 127 -12.41 19.25 -43.83
C LEU A 127 -11.79 20.46 -43.12
N VAL A 128 -11.86 21.66 -43.71
CA VAL A 128 -11.23 22.88 -43.21
C VAL A 128 -12.01 23.43 -42.01
N ALA A 129 -11.30 23.80 -40.94
CA ALA A 129 -11.90 24.45 -39.78
C ALA A 129 -12.46 25.86 -40.12
N PRO A 130 -13.59 26.28 -39.52
CA PRO A 130 -14.37 25.58 -38.51
C PRO A 130 -15.44 24.65 -39.11
N LEU A 131 -15.55 23.44 -38.57
CA LEU A 131 -16.63 22.50 -38.89
C LEU A 131 -17.91 22.79 -38.08
N ALA A 132 -19.03 22.22 -38.50
CA ALA A 132 -20.31 22.33 -37.79
C ALA A 132 -20.21 21.76 -36.35
N PRO A 133 -20.92 22.33 -35.36
CA PRO A 133 -20.73 22.08 -33.92
C PRO A 133 -20.99 20.64 -33.43
N HIS A 134 -21.39 19.72 -34.31
CA HIS A 134 -21.64 18.30 -34.01
C HIS A 134 -20.83 17.33 -34.88
N THR A 135 -19.86 17.83 -35.63
CA THR A 135 -19.00 17.03 -36.49
C THR A 135 -17.53 17.24 -36.15
N GLN A 136 -16.71 16.23 -36.38
CA GLN A 136 -15.28 16.23 -36.17
C GLN A 136 -14.56 15.53 -37.31
N VAL A 137 -13.27 15.79 -37.44
CA VAL A 137 -12.37 15.02 -38.30
C VAL A 137 -11.47 14.16 -37.44
N LEU A 138 -11.53 12.85 -37.69
CA LEU A 138 -10.65 11.84 -37.10
C LEU A 138 -9.49 11.57 -38.04
N VAL A 139 -8.27 11.70 -37.52
CA VAL A 139 -7.03 11.29 -38.17
C VAL A 139 -6.59 9.98 -37.55
N ILE A 140 -6.64 8.90 -38.32
CA ILE A 140 -6.42 7.52 -37.86
C ILE A 140 -5.15 6.96 -38.52
N PRO A 141 -4.00 6.95 -37.81
CA PRO A 141 -2.80 6.28 -38.30
C PRO A 141 -2.91 4.77 -38.09
N LEU A 142 -2.78 3.99 -39.16
CA LEU A 142 -2.70 2.53 -39.10
C LEU A 142 -1.25 2.11 -38.90
N VAL A 143 -0.90 1.81 -37.66
CA VAL A 143 0.48 1.47 -37.26
C VAL A 143 0.74 -0.02 -37.45
N ASP A 144 1.76 -0.34 -38.23
CA ASP A 144 2.30 -1.69 -38.32
C ASP A 144 3.20 -1.96 -37.10
N LYS A 145 2.72 -2.81 -36.18
CA LYS A 145 3.46 -3.15 -34.95
C LYS A 145 4.75 -3.94 -35.17
N GLU A 146 4.90 -4.61 -36.32
CA GLU A 146 6.10 -5.39 -36.65
C GLU A 146 7.17 -4.49 -37.29
N ALA A 147 6.76 -3.56 -38.15
CA ALA A 147 7.67 -2.61 -38.80
C ALA A 147 7.94 -1.34 -37.96
N GLY A 148 7.13 -1.07 -36.93
CA GLY A 148 7.24 0.14 -36.10
C GLY A 148 6.87 1.43 -36.83
N ALA A 149 6.25 1.33 -38.01
CA ALA A 149 5.95 2.44 -38.91
C ALA A 149 4.46 2.53 -39.26
N VAL A 150 3.99 3.71 -39.65
CA VAL A 150 2.60 3.92 -40.10
C VAL A 150 2.47 3.41 -41.54
N ALA A 151 1.59 2.44 -41.76
CA ALA A 151 1.37 1.83 -43.07
C ALA A 151 0.38 2.63 -43.94
N ALA A 152 -0.61 3.26 -43.31
CA ALA A 152 -1.61 4.10 -43.97
C ALA A 152 -2.23 5.09 -42.97
N VAL A 153 -2.85 6.15 -43.48
CA VAL A 153 -3.60 7.12 -42.68
C VAL A 153 -5.02 7.23 -43.23
N ILE A 154 -6.01 7.17 -42.37
CA ILE A 154 -7.41 7.38 -42.73
C ILE A 154 -7.89 8.70 -42.14
N LEU A 155 -8.45 9.57 -42.98
CA LEU A 155 -9.17 10.76 -42.56
C LEU A 155 -10.67 10.51 -42.67
N VAL A 156 -11.39 10.74 -41.59
CA VAL A 156 -12.85 10.56 -41.54
C VAL A 156 -13.51 11.82 -41.00
N HIS A 157 -14.46 12.37 -41.73
CA HIS A 157 -15.37 13.42 -41.23
C HIS A 157 -16.67 12.78 -40.78
N CYS A 158 -16.91 12.77 -39.47
CA CYS A 158 -18.05 12.11 -38.85
C CYS A 158 -18.62 12.91 -37.66
N GLY A 159 -19.71 12.42 -37.08
CA GLY A 159 -20.24 12.93 -35.81
C GLY A 159 -19.34 12.64 -34.61
N GLN A 160 -19.73 13.16 -33.44
CA GLN A 160 -19.13 12.78 -32.16
C GLN A 160 -19.41 11.31 -31.84
N LEU A 161 -18.40 10.58 -31.37
CA LEU A 161 -18.47 9.13 -31.12
C LEU A 161 -19.05 8.83 -29.74
N SER A 162 -19.90 7.80 -29.66
CA SER A 162 -20.28 7.10 -28.43
C SER A 162 -19.30 5.96 -28.10
N ASP A 163 -19.36 5.45 -26.87
CA ASP A 163 -18.49 4.34 -26.41
C ASP A 163 -18.62 3.07 -27.27
N ASN A 164 -19.80 2.81 -27.84
CA ASN A 164 -20.03 1.64 -28.68
C ASN A 164 -19.44 1.80 -30.10
N GLU A 165 -19.53 3.00 -30.65
CA GLU A 165 -18.93 3.34 -31.95
C GLU A 165 -17.40 3.37 -31.86
N GLU A 166 -16.86 3.77 -30.71
CA GLU A 166 -15.43 3.73 -30.41
C GLU A 166 -14.89 2.29 -30.42
N TRP A 167 -15.60 1.34 -29.80
CA TRP A 167 -15.23 -0.08 -29.84
C TRP A 167 -15.27 -0.64 -31.26
N SER A 168 -16.33 -0.29 -32.00
CA SER A 168 -16.53 -0.76 -33.36
C SER A 168 -15.49 -0.16 -34.32
N LEU A 169 -15.08 1.10 -34.14
CA LEU A 169 -14.01 1.75 -34.86
C LEU A 169 -12.66 1.04 -34.66
N GLN A 170 -12.31 0.69 -33.42
CA GLN A 170 -11.07 -0.05 -33.12
C GLN A 170 -11.02 -1.42 -33.81
N ALA A 171 -12.17 -2.08 -33.95
CA ALA A 171 -12.25 -3.33 -34.70
C ALA A 171 -12.03 -3.11 -36.20
N VAL A 172 -12.66 -2.10 -36.80
CA VAL A 172 -12.48 -1.73 -38.22
C VAL A 172 -11.02 -1.33 -38.50
N GLU A 173 -10.37 -0.58 -37.60
CA GLU A 173 -8.94 -0.21 -37.70
C GLU A 173 -8.03 -1.45 -37.82
N LYS A 174 -8.22 -2.44 -36.94
CA LYS A 174 -7.44 -3.70 -36.96
C LYS A 174 -7.68 -4.50 -38.24
N HIS A 175 -8.93 -4.65 -38.65
CA HIS A 175 -9.26 -5.44 -39.85
C HIS A 175 -8.78 -4.74 -41.13
N THR A 176 -8.81 -3.40 -41.16
CA THR A 176 -8.26 -2.62 -42.27
C THR A 176 -6.75 -2.81 -42.39
N LEU A 177 -6.00 -2.81 -41.28
CA LEU A 177 -4.57 -3.07 -41.29
C LEU A 177 -4.24 -4.48 -41.82
N VAL A 178 -5.02 -5.50 -41.41
CA VAL A 178 -4.86 -6.87 -41.92
C VAL A 178 -5.15 -6.94 -43.42
N ALA A 179 -6.23 -6.31 -43.88
CA ALA A 179 -6.58 -6.25 -45.29
C ALA A 179 -5.50 -5.51 -46.11
N LEU A 180 -4.94 -4.41 -45.60
CA LEU A 180 -3.86 -3.66 -46.23
C LEU A 180 -2.61 -4.52 -46.43
N ARG A 181 -2.15 -5.21 -45.36
CA ARG A 181 -0.98 -6.12 -45.45
C ARG A 181 -1.21 -7.21 -46.49
N ARG A 182 -2.42 -7.78 -46.54
CA ARG A 182 -2.77 -8.81 -47.52
C ARG A 182 -2.70 -8.27 -48.95
N VAL A 183 -3.24 -7.08 -49.21
CA VAL A 183 -3.19 -6.43 -50.53
C VAL A 183 -1.74 -6.13 -50.95
N GLN A 184 -0.92 -5.59 -50.04
CA GLN A 184 0.50 -5.33 -50.31
C GLN A 184 1.28 -6.61 -50.63
N ALA A 185 1.03 -7.72 -49.91
CA ALA A 185 1.63 -9.01 -50.19
C ALA A 185 1.22 -9.58 -51.56
N LEU A 186 -0.02 -9.34 -52.00
CA LEU A 186 -0.51 -9.72 -53.33
C LEU A 186 0.13 -8.88 -54.45
N GLN A 187 0.41 -7.60 -54.20
CA GLN A 187 1.07 -6.71 -55.17
C GLN A 187 2.55 -7.05 -55.38
N GLN A 188 3.27 -7.43 -54.32
CA GLN A 188 4.67 -7.88 -54.42
C GLN A 188 4.85 -9.20 -55.20
N ARG A 189 3.77 -9.95 -55.44
CA ARG A 189 3.78 -11.22 -56.19
C ARG A 189 3.46 -11.08 -57.69
N ARG A 190 3.25 -9.87 -58.23
CA ARG A 190 3.09 -9.65 -59.69
C ARG A 190 4.45 -9.40 -60.37
N PRO A 191 4.84 -10.16 -61.41
CA PRO A 191 6.11 -9.98 -62.08
C PRO A 191 6.07 -8.79 -63.04
N SER A 192 7.02 -7.85 -62.90
CA SER A 192 7.32 -6.85 -63.93
C SER A 192 8.83 -6.73 -64.11
N GLU A 193 9.19 -6.74 -65.40
CA GLU A 193 10.49 -6.48 -66.03
C GLU A 193 11.52 -7.62 -66.14
N ALA A 194 11.71 -8.03 -67.40
CA ALA A 194 12.69 -8.99 -67.88
C ALA A 194 14.12 -8.41 -67.91
N PRO A 195 15.15 -9.26 -67.83
CA PRO A 195 16.42 -9.02 -68.50
C PRO A 195 16.63 -9.94 -69.69
N ARG A 196 17.21 -9.33 -70.72
CA ARG A 196 17.55 -9.85 -72.04
C ARG A 196 18.49 -11.05 -72.01
N ALA A 197 18.25 -11.94 -72.98
CA ALA A 197 19.11 -13.04 -73.38
C ALA A 197 20.51 -12.59 -73.85
N VAL A 198 21.55 -13.30 -73.41
CA VAL A 198 22.78 -13.53 -74.17
C VAL A 198 23.29 -14.96 -73.90
N GLN A 199 23.19 -15.79 -74.95
CA GLN A 199 24.09 -16.90 -75.38
C GLN A 199 24.07 -18.27 -74.68
N ASN A 200 23.27 -19.16 -75.29
CA ASN A 200 23.54 -20.52 -75.82
C ASN A 200 24.09 -21.68 -74.94
N PRO A 201 23.72 -22.95 -75.28
CA PRO A 201 23.35 -24.01 -74.32
C PRO A 201 24.35 -25.19 -74.27
N PRO A 202 24.04 -26.27 -73.53
CA PRO A 202 23.55 -27.44 -74.28
C PRO A 202 22.38 -28.19 -73.62
N GLU A 203 21.38 -28.41 -74.49
CA GLU A 203 20.51 -29.57 -74.71
C GLU A 203 20.42 -30.70 -73.66
N GLY A 204 19.17 -31.01 -73.30
CA GLY A 204 18.78 -32.40 -73.03
C GLY A 204 17.69 -32.63 -71.99
N ALA A 205 16.46 -32.11 -72.19
CA ALA A 205 15.25 -32.76 -71.70
C ALA A 205 13.99 -32.09 -72.28
N VAL A 206 13.47 -32.74 -73.32
CA VAL A 206 12.09 -32.82 -73.81
C VAL A 206 11.03 -32.07 -72.98
N GLU A 207 10.30 -31.19 -73.69
CA GLU A 207 9.05 -30.57 -73.27
C GLU A 207 8.03 -31.61 -72.80
N ASP A 208 7.38 -31.36 -71.66
CA ASP A 208 6.05 -31.91 -71.41
C ASP A 208 5.05 -30.78 -71.13
N GLN A 209 3.91 -30.92 -71.80
CA GLN A 209 2.98 -29.86 -72.12
C GLN A 209 2.01 -29.54 -70.97
N LYS A 210 1.44 -28.33 -71.04
CA LYS A 210 0.23 -27.88 -70.34
C LYS A 210 -0.81 -29.00 -70.10
N GLY A 211 -1.15 -29.23 -68.84
CA GLY A 211 -2.35 -29.95 -68.43
C GLY A 211 -2.91 -29.39 -67.12
N GLY A 212 -4.07 -28.73 -67.17
CA GLY A 212 -4.85 -28.46 -65.96
C GLY A 212 -5.37 -29.78 -65.42
N ALA A 213 -4.91 -30.20 -64.24
CA ALA A 213 -5.50 -31.32 -63.54
C ALA A 213 -6.91 -30.92 -63.08
N ALA A 214 -7.94 -31.57 -63.62
CA ALA A 214 -9.29 -31.45 -63.11
C ALA A 214 -9.32 -31.94 -61.65
N TYR A 215 -9.92 -31.16 -60.74
CA TYR A 215 -10.16 -31.57 -59.36
C TYR A 215 -10.82 -32.95 -59.33
N THR A 216 -10.29 -33.87 -58.52
CA THR A 216 -10.91 -35.18 -58.35
C THR A 216 -12.24 -35.02 -57.60
N ASP A 217 -13.17 -35.96 -57.78
CA ASP A 217 -14.44 -35.94 -57.03
C ASP A 217 -14.22 -35.91 -55.50
N ARG A 218 -13.11 -36.51 -55.04
CA ARG A 218 -12.67 -36.47 -53.63
C ARG A 218 -12.29 -35.07 -53.18
N ASP A 219 -11.57 -34.30 -54.00
CA ASP A 219 -11.20 -32.92 -53.68
C ASP A 219 -12.45 -32.03 -53.59
N ARG A 220 -13.45 -32.28 -54.44
CA ARG A 220 -14.73 -31.57 -54.40
C ARG A 220 -15.50 -31.85 -53.11
N LYS A 221 -15.56 -33.10 -52.67
CA LYS A 221 -16.20 -33.48 -51.40
C LYS A 221 -15.47 -32.91 -50.18
N ILE A 222 -14.13 -32.91 -50.19
CA ILE A 222 -13.34 -32.29 -49.11
C ILE A 222 -13.52 -30.78 -49.08
N LEU A 223 -13.55 -30.10 -50.23
CA LEU A 223 -13.86 -28.67 -50.30
C LEU A 223 -15.26 -28.37 -49.73
N GLN A 224 -16.25 -29.21 -50.02
CA GLN A 224 -17.59 -29.10 -49.44
C GLN A 224 -17.54 -29.29 -47.92
N LEU A 225 -16.85 -30.31 -47.42
CA LEU A 225 -16.67 -30.53 -45.98
C LEU A 225 -16.01 -29.32 -45.31
N CYS A 226 -14.91 -28.80 -45.87
CA CYS A 226 -14.25 -27.61 -45.34
C CYS A 226 -15.18 -26.38 -45.34
N GLY A 227 -16.07 -26.25 -46.33
CA GLY A 227 -17.10 -25.22 -46.36
C GLY A 227 -18.16 -25.36 -45.26
N GLU A 228 -18.41 -26.59 -44.80
CA GLU A 228 -19.35 -26.89 -43.70
C GLU A 228 -18.69 -26.82 -42.30
N LEU A 229 -17.36 -26.83 -42.21
CA LEU A 229 -16.60 -26.78 -40.94
C LEU A 229 -16.43 -25.34 -40.43
N TYR A 230 -17.54 -24.63 -40.21
CA TYR A 230 -17.57 -23.27 -39.68
C TYR A 230 -18.06 -23.17 -38.22
N ASP A 231 -18.39 -24.30 -37.58
CA ASP A 231 -18.88 -24.30 -36.20
C ASP A 231 -17.82 -23.82 -35.21
N LEU A 232 -18.28 -23.10 -34.19
CA LEU A 232 -17.43 -22.62 -33.10
C LEU A 232 -17.16 -23.71 -32.03
N ASP A 233 -17.97 -24.77 -32.00
CA ASP A 233 -17.81 -25.88 -31.07
C ASP A 233 -17.00 -27.03 -31.68
N ALA A 234 -15.95 -27.48 -30.99
CA ALA A 234 -15.10 -28.56 -31.50
C ALA A 234 -15.86 -29.89 -31.63
N SER A 235 -16.85 -30.16 -30.79
CA SER A 235 -17.66 -31.39 -30.86
C SER A 235 -18.54 -31.39 -32.11
N SER A 236 -19.12 -30.24 -32.48
CA SER A 236 -19.87 -30.07 -33.73
C SER A 236 -19.00 -30.27 -34.98
N LEU A 237 -17.77 -29.74 -34.96
CA LEU A 237 -16.82 -29.97 -36.04
C LEU A 237 -16.43 -31.46 -36.14
N GLN A 238 -16.15 -32.11 -35.00
CA GLN A 238 -15.86 -33.55 -34.95
C GLN A 238 -17.02 -34.37 -35.52
N LEU A 239 -18.27 -34.05 -35.19
CA LEU A 239 -19.45 -34.72 -35.75
C LEU A 239 -19.47 -34.66 -37.28
N LYS A 240 -19.27 -33.48 -37.87
CA LYS A 240 -19.28 -33.32 -39.34
C LYS A 240 -18.16 -34.11 -40.01
N VAL A 241 -16.95 -34.09 -39.45
CA VAL A 241 -15.82 -34.88 -39.94
C VAL A 241 -16.08 -36.38 -39.80
N LEU A 242 -16.60 -36.84 -38.65
CA LEU A 242 -16.87 -38.25 -38.39
C LEU A 242 -18.00 -38.78 -39.28
N GLN A 243 -19.06 -38.00 -39.52
CA GLN A 243 -20.14 -38.37 -40.45
C GLN A 243 -19.63 -38.49 -41.89
N TYR A 244 -18.77 -37.57 -42.32
CA TYR A 244 -18.11 -37.67 -43.63
C TYR A 244 -17.27 -38.94 -43.73
N LEU A 245 -16.42 -39.23 -42.73
CA LEU A 245 -15.59 -40.43 -42.72
C LEU A 245 -16.44 -41.71 -42.70
N GLN A 246 -17.53 -41.73 -41.95
CA GLN A 246 -18.44 -42.88 -41.87
C GLN A 246 -19.06 -43.20 -43.24
N GLN A 247 -19.42 -42.17 -44.03
CA GLN A 247 -19.94 -42.33 -45.38
C GLN A 247 -18.87 -42.80 -46.37
N GLU A 248 -17.70 -42.17 -46.38
CA GLU A 248 -16.68 -42.44 -47.41
C GLU A 248 -15.91 -43.75 -47.17
N THR A 249 -15.74 -44.18 -45.91
CA THR A 249 -15.12 -45.48 -45.57
C THR A 249 -16.12 -46.63 -45.47
N ARG A 250 -17.43 -46.34 -45.59
CA ARG A 250 -18.53 -47.28 -45.37
C ARG A 250 -18.41 -48.00 -44.02
N ALA A 251 -17.97 -47.29 -42.99
CA ALA A 251 -17.91 -47.80 -41.62
C ALA A 251 -19.27 -47.69 -40.94
N SER A 252 -19.55 -48.57 -39.99
CA SER A 252 -20.76 -48.48 -39.15
C SER A 252 -20.71 -47.28 -38.21
N ARG A 253 -19.52 -46.99 -37.65
CA ARG A 253 -19.25 -45.90 -36.72
C ARG A 253 -17.80 -45.43 -36.88
N CYS A 254 -17.58 -44.15 -36.64
CA CYS A 254 -16.26 -43.56 -36.52
C CYS A 254 -16.15 -42.81 -35.19
N CYS A 255 -14.96 -42.76 -34.58
CA CYS A 255 -14.67 -41.84 -33.48
C CYS A 255 -13.27 -41.24 -33.61
N LEU A 256 -13.06 -40.15 -32.89
CA LEU A 256 -11.75 -39.52 -32.74
C LEU A 256 -11.29 -39.69 -31.29
N LEU A 257 -10.12 -40.29 -31.10
CA LEU A 257 -9.43 -40.35 -29.82
C LEU A 257 -8.36 -39.27 -29.82
N LEU A 258 -8.58 -38.20 -29.06
CA LEU A 258 -7.65 -37.09 -28.94
C LEU A 258 -6.49 -37.50 -28.03
N VAL A 259 -5.27 -37.20 -28.45
CA VAL A 259 -4.08 -37.42 -27.61
C VAL A 259 -3.96 -36.24 -26.65
N SER A 260 -3.75 -36.54 -25.37
CA SER A 260 -3.53 -35.51 -24.35
C SER A 260 -2.22 -34.76 -24.58
N GLU A 261 -2.08 -33.55 -24.04
CA GLU A 261 -0.87 -32.72 -24.25
C GLU A 261 0.38 -33.32 -23.62
N ASP A 262 0.23 -34.03 -22.50
CA ASP A 262 1.30 -34.82 -21.87
C ASP A 262 1.58 -36.15 -22.60
N SER A 263 0.80 -36.49 -23.64
CA SER A 263 0.88 -37.74 -24.42
C SER A 263 0.73 -39.01 -23.58
N LEU A 264 0.03 -38.93 -22.45
CA LEU A 264 -0.18 -40.05 -21.53
C LEU A 264 -1.61 -40.63 -21.57
N GLN A 265 -2.57 -39.93 -22.17
CA GLN A 265 -3.98 -40.32 -22.19
C GLN A 265 -4.63 -40.10 -23.55
N LEU A 266 -5.67 -40.90 -23.82
CA LEU A 266 -6.58 -40.71 -24.94
C LEU A 266 -7.94 -40.25 -24.40
N SER A 267 -8.55 -39.27 -25.06
CA SER A 267 -9.87 -38.78 -24.71
C SER A 267 -10.83 -38.78 -25.90
N CYS A 268 -12.09 -39.09 -25.66
CA CYS A 268 -13.12 -39.19 -26.69
C CYS A 268 -14.42 -38.54 -26.21
N LYS A 269 -14.91 -37.57 -27.00
CA LYS A 269 -16.16 -36.85 -26.72
C LYS A 269 -17.26 -37.13 -27.76
N VAL A 270 -16.90 -37.66 -28.93
CA VAL A 270 -17.84 -37.90 -30.03
C VAL A 270 -17.64 -39.31 -30.59
N ILE A 271 -18.71 -40.10 -30.58
CA ILE A 271 -18.75 -41.45 -31.13
C ILE A 271 -19.88 -41.52 -32.17
N GLY A 272 -19.53 -41.74 -33.43
CA GLY A 272 -20.45 -41.75 -34.55
C GLY A 272 -21.15 -40.40 -34.72
N ASP A 273 -22.47 -40.42 -34.62
CA ASP A 273 -23.36 -39.26 -34.69
C ASP A 273 -23.73 -38.67 -33.31
N LYS A 274 -23.17 -39.22 -32.22
CA LYS A 274 -23.51 -38.84 -30.85
C LYS A 274 -22.36 -38.12 -30.14
N VAL A 275 -22.65 -36.92 -29.62
CA VAL A 275 -21.80 -36.24 -28.63
C VAL A 275 -22.10 -36.83 -27.25
N LEU A 276 -21.07 -37.23 -26.53
CA LEU A 276 -21.18 -37.79 -25.19
C LEU A 276 -21.42 -36.67 -24.17
N GLY A 277 -22.21 -36.97 -23.13
CA GLY A 277 -22.46 -36.02 -22.03
C GLY A 277 -21.21 -35.80 -21.17
N GLU A 278 -20.39 -36.85 -21.01
CA GLU A 278 -19.07 -36.78 -20.39
C GLU A 278 -18.01 -37.33 -21.36
N GLU A 279 -16.83 -36.74 -21.32
CA GLU A 279 -15.68 -37.16 -22.11
C GLU A 279 -15.08 -38.43 -21.50
N ILE A 280 -14.99 -39.49 -22.30
CA ILE A 280 -14.37 -40.75 -21.88
C ILE A 280 -12.86 -40.60 -22.04
N SER A 281 -12.11 -40.83 -20.98
CA SER A 281 -10.64 -40.81 -21.01
C SER A 281 -10.06 -42.10 -20.45
N PHE A 282 -8.96 -42.55 -21.06
CA PHE A 282 -8.24 -43.75 -20.62
C PHE A 282 -6.75 -43.62 -20.96
N PRO A 283 -5.87 -44.33 -20.22
CA PRO A 283 -4.43 -44.18 -20.40
C PRO A 283 -3.99 -44.66 -21.79
N LEU A 284 -2.95 -44.01 -22.32
CA LEU A 284 -2.29 -44.38 -23.56
C LEU A 284 -1.40 -45.61 -23.29
N THR A 285 -1.97 -46.81 -23.41
CA THR A 285 -1.27 -48.08 -23.17
C THR A 285 -1.32 -49.00 -24.40
N GLY A 286 -0.47 -50.04 -24.39
CA GLY A 286 -0.56 -51.15 -25.33
C GLY A 286 -0.31 -50.76 -26.80
N CYS A 287 -1.10 -51.35 -27.70
CA CYS A 287 -0.95 -51.18 -29.14
C CYS A 287 -1.37 -49.78 -29.62
N LEU A 288 -2.30 -49.11 -28.93
CA LEU A 288 -2.72 -47.74 -29.27
C LEU A 288 -1.62 -46.71 -28.97
N GLY A 289 -0.79 -46.95 -27.94
CA GLY A 289 0.40 -46.12 -27.68
C GLY A 289 1.46 -46.24 -28.78
N GLN A 290 1.66 -47.45 -29.32
CA GLN A 290 2.59 -47.67 -30.45
C GLN A 290 2.17 -46.90 -31.71
N VAL A 291 0.86 -46.71 -31.95
CA VAL A 291 0.38 -45.88 -33.08
C VAL A 291 0.84 -44.43 -32.96
N VAL A 292 0.86 -43.90 -31.73
CA VAL A 292 1.30 -42.53 -31.45
C VAL A 292 2.81 -42.39 -31.68
N GLU A 293 3.61 -43.39 -31.27
CA GLU A 293 5.07 -43.36 -31.46
C GLU A 293 5.51 -43.65 -32.90
N ASP A 294 5.00 -44.73 -33.50
CA ASP A 294 5.44 -45.20 -34.82
C ASP A 294 4.78 -44.44 -35.98
N LYS A 295 3.73 -43.64 -35.70
CA LYS A 295 2.91 -42.92 -36.68
C LYS A 295 2.36 -43.84 -37.79
N LYS A 296 2.11 -45.11 -37.46
CA LYS A 296 1.59 -46.13 -38.39
C LYS A 296 0.16 -46.50 -38.08
N SER A 297 -0.65 -46.61 -39.12
CA SER A 297 -2.02 -47.09 -39.01
C SER A 297 -2.05 -48.57 -38.62
N ILE A 298 -3.04 -48.96 -37.81
CA ILE A 298 -3.22 -50.35 -37.36
C ILE A 298 -4.66 -50.82 -37.62
N GLN A 299 -4.85 -52.14 -37.67
CA GLN A 299 -6.16 -52.78 -37.80
C GLN A 299 -6.47 -53.68 -36.60
N LEU A 300 -7.69 -54.22 -36.55
CA LEU A 300 -8.17 -55.06 -35.44
C LEU A 300 -7.24 -56.22 -35.06
N LYS A 301 -6.55 -56.81 -36.04
CA LYS A 301 -5.60 -57.92 -35.84
C LYS A 301 -4.34 -57.53 -35.06
N ASP A 302 -4.02 -56.24 -35.03
CA ASP A 302 -2.81 -55.69 -34.42
C ASP A 302 -3.07 -55.27 -32.95
N LEU A 303 -4.33 -55.33 -32.48
CA LEU A 303 -4.72 -54.98 -31.10
C LEU A 303 -4.63 -56.18 -30.14
N THR A 304 -4.33 -55.90 -28.88
CA THR A 304 -4.43 -56.90 -27.80
C THR A 304 -5.90 -57.15 -27.42
N SER A 305 -6.19 -58.29 -26.78
CA SER A 305 -7.54 -58.60 -26.30
C SER A 305 -8.07 -57.58 -25.27
N GLU A 306 -7.17 -56.95 -24.51
CA GLU A 306 -7.51 -55.89 -23.54
C GLU A 306 -7.94 -54.59 -24.25
N ASP A 307 -7.17 -54.16 -25.27
CA ASP A 307 -7.51 -52.99 -26.09
C ASP A 307 -8.87 -53.18 -26.80
N VAL A 308 -9.12 -54.39 -27.33
CA VAL A 308 -10.39 -54.73 -27.96
C VAL A 308 -11.54 -54.65 -26.96
N GLN A 309 -11.39 -55.22 -25.76
CA GLN A 309 -12.43 -55.18 -24.74
C GLN A 309 -12.73 -53.74 -24.27
N GLN A 310 -11.71 -52.91 -24.16
CA GLN A 310 -11.87 -51.50 -23.79
C GLN A 310 -12.63 -50.71 -24.86
N LEU A 311 -12.28 -50.89 -26.14
CA LEU A 311 -12.99 -50.26 -27.26
C LEU A 311 -14.43 -50.77 -27.38
N GLN A 312 -14.67 -52.08 -27.20
CA GLN A 312 -16.01 -52.67 -27.17
C GLN A 312 -16.86 -52.06 -26.05
N SER A 313 -16.28 -51.90 -24.85
CA SER A 313 -16.95 -51.26 -23.71
C SER A 313 -17.27 -49.79 -23.98
N MET A 314 -16.38 -49.06 -24.66
CA MET A 314 -16.57 -47.65 -25.00
C MET A 314 -17.62 -47.45 -26.10
N LEU A 315 -17.64 -48.29 -27.14
CA LEU A 315 -18.59 -48.21 -28.27
C LEU A 315 -19.95 -48.86 -27.97
N GLY A 316 -20.01 -49.80 -27.03
CA GLY A 316 -21.21 -50.58 -26.72
C GLY A 316 -21.63 -51.54 -27.84
N CYS A 317 -20.69 -52.03 -28.66
CA CYS A 317 -20.95 -53.01 -29.70
C CYS A 317 -19.76 -53.96 -29.92
N GLU A 318 -20.03 -55.14 -30.49
CA GLU A 318 -19.00 -56.09 -30.92
C GLU A 318 -18.13 -55.50 -32.04
N LEU A 319 -16.81 -55.71 -31.96
CA LEU A 319 -15.83 -55.27 -32.94
C LEU A 319 -15.50 -56.42 -33.90
N GLN A 320 -15.86 -56.27 -35.18
CA GLN A 320 -15.59 -57.21 -36.27
C GLN A 320 -14.45 -56.72 -37.17
N ALA A 321 -14.36 -55.40 -37.37
CA ALA A 321 -13.28 -54.77 -38.12
C ALA A 321 -12.97 -53.38 -37.52
N MET A 322 -11.71 -52.98 -37.57
CA MET A 322 -11.25 -51.67 -37.10
C MET A 322 -10.11 -51.17 -37.98
N LEU A 323 -10.11 -49.87 -38.25
CA LEU A 323 -8.99 -49.15 -38.83
C LEU A 323 -8.69 -47.93 -37.95
N CYS A 324 -7.47 -47.83 -37.44
CA CYS A 324 -6.98 -46.67 -36.70
C CYS A 324 -5.89 -45.98 -37.49
N VAL A 325 -6.10 -44.70 -37.79
CA VAL A 325 -5.17 -43.87 -38.55
C VAL A 325 -4.70 -42.71 -37.66
N PRO A 326 -3.38 -42.55 -37.46
CA PRO A 326 -2.85 -41.42 -36.70
C PRO A 326 -3.04 -40.11 -37.46
N VAL A 327 -3.63 -39.13 -36.78
CA VAL A 327 -3.81 -37.76 -37.27
C VAL A 327 -2.57 -36.95 -36.90
N ILE A 328 -1.67 -36.81 -37.87
CA ILE A 328 -0.42 -36.08 -37.70
C ILE A 328 -0.65 -34.60 -37.98
N SER A 329 -0.32 -33.74 -37.00
CA SER A 329 -0.37 -32.29 -37.19
C SER A 329 0.72 -31.85 -38.15
N ARG A 330 0.34 -31.06 -39.18
CA ARG A 330 1.31 -30.50 -40.12
C ARG A 330 2.20 -29.40 -39.52
N ALA A 331 1.79 -28.83 -38.38
CA ALA A 331 2.55 -27.78 -37.71
C ALA A 331 3.60 -28.37 -36.76
N THR A 332 3.25 -29.42 -36.02
CA THR A 332 4.11 -29.99 -34.97
C THR A 332 4.77 -31.31 -35.38
N ASP A 333 4.32 -31.94 -36.47
CA ASP A 333 4.69 -33.29 -36.87
C ASP A 333 4.51 -34.33 -35.73
N GLN A 334 3.51 -34.11 -34.87
CA GLN A 334 3.13 -35.04 -33.79
C GLN A 334 1.72 -35.59 -34.04
N VAL A 335 1.44 -36.78 -33.50
CA VAL A 335 0.09 -37.37 -33.55
C VAL A 335 -0.79 -36.62 -32.54
N VAL A 336 -1.82 -35.91 -33.03
CA VAL A 336 -2.72 -35.10 -32.20
C VAL A 336 -4.03 -35.85 -31.90
N ALA A 337 -4.39 -36.80 -32.76
CA ALA A 337 -5.56 -37.65 -32.56
C ALA A 337 -5.37 -38.99 -33.27
N LEU A 338 -6.17 -39.98 -32.90
CA LEU A 338 -6.32 -41.26 -33.58
C LEU A 338 -7.72 -41.33 -34.18
N ALA A 339 -7.81 -41.35 -35.51
CA ALA A 339 -9.07 -41.50 -36.22
C ALA A 339 -9.41 -42.99 -36.37
N CYS A 340 -10.49 -43.42 -35.72
CA CYS A 340 -10.86 -44.83 -35.67
C CYS A 340 -12.18 -45.07 -36.42
N ALA A 341 -12.17 -46.01 -37.36
CA ALA A 341 -13.35 -46.49 -38.09
C ALA A 341 -13.64 -47.94 -37.69
N PHE A 342 -14.92 -48.27 -37.44
CA PHE A 342 -15.35 -49.55 -36.88
C PHE A 342 -16.42 -50.22 -37.73
N ASN A 343 -16.36 -51.56 -37.79
CA ASN A 343 -17.26 -52.50 -38.47
C ASN A 343 -17.68 -52.02 -39.86
N LYS A 344 -16.94 -52.43 -40.88
CA LYS A 344 -17.22 -52.09 -42.27
C LYS A 344 -18.56 -52.69 -42.73
N LEU A 345 -19.40 -51.87 -43.37
CA LEU A 345 -20.78 -52.24 -43.74
C LEU A 345 -20.84 -53.18 -44.96
N GLU A 346 -19.86 -53.07 -45.89
CA GLU A 346 -19.73 -53.95 -47.04
C GLU A 346 -18.27 -54.46 -47.15
N GLY A 347 -18.02 -55.65 -46.60
CA GLY A 347 -16.74 -56.37 -46.64
C GLY A 347 -16.08 -56.55 -45.26
N ASP A 348 -15.30 -57.61 -45.10
CA ASP A 348 -14.73 -58.00 -43.79
C ASP A 348 -13.48 -57.18 -43.37
N LEU A 349 -12.86 -56.43 -44.29
CA LEU A 349 -11.60 -55.72 -44.06
C LEU A 349 -11.57 -54.29 -44.64
N PHE A 350 -10.97 -53.36 -43.89
CA PHE A 350 -10.62 -52.03 -44.39
C PHE A 350 -9.42 -52.11 -45.33
N THR A 351 -9.47 -51.32 -46.40
CA THR A 351 -8.46 -51.31 -47.47
C THR A 351 -7.48 -50.15 -47.31
N ASP A 352 -6.32 -50.21 -47.98
CA ASP A 352 -5.36 -49.09 -48.03
C ASP A 352 -6.01 -47.82 -48.62
N GLN A 353 -7.05 -47.97 -49.44
CA GLN A 353 -7.83 -46.85 -49.95
C GLN A 353 -8.68 -46.19 -48.86
N ASP A 354 -9.21 -46.95 -47.90
CA ASP A 354 -9.96 -46.40 -46.75
C ASP A 354 -9.02 -45.61 -45.84
N GLU A 355 -7.81 -46.13 -45.60
CA GLU A 355 -6.75 -45.40 -44.89
C GLU A 355 -6.39 -44.09 -45.59
N HIS A 356 -6.18 -44.13 -46.91
CA HIS A 356 -5.86 -42.93 -47.67
C HIS A 356 -6.98 -41.88 -47.63
N VAL A 357 -8.26 -42.28 -47.59
CA VAL A 357 -9.39 -41.36 -47.45
C VAL A 357 -9.34 -40.64 -46.09
N ILE A 358 -9.04 -41.37 -45.01
CA ILE A 358 -8.91 -40.78 -43.67
C ILE A 358 -7.72 -39.81 -43.64
N GLN A 359 -6.55 -40.21 -44.16
CA GLN A 359 -5.36 -39.35 -44.25
C GLN A 359 -5.63 -38.09 -45.07
N HIS A 360 -6.28 -38.22 -46.22
CA HIS A 360 -6.63 -37.11 -47.10
C HIS A 360 -7.63 -36.15 -46.45
N CYS A 361 -8.61 -36.66 -45.69
CA CYS A 361 -9.53 -35.83 -44.92
C CYS A 361 -8.78 -34.95 -43.92
N PHE A 362 -7.99 -35.57 -43.04
CA PHE A 362 -7.25 -34.85 -42.01
C PHE A 362 -6.11 -33.99 -42.55
N HIS A 363 -5.64 -34.23 -43.78
CA HIS A 363 -4.69 -33.34 -44.45
C HIS A 363 -5.19 -31.88 -44.52
N TYR A 364 -6.52 -31.69 -44.65
CA TYR A 364 -7.15 -30.38 -44.71
C TYR A 364 -7.92 -30.03 -43.43
N THR A 365 -8.63 -30.98 -42.83
CA THR A 365 -9.54 -30.70 -41.71
C THR A 365 -8.87 -30.69 -40.34
N SER A 366 -7.68 -31.29 -40.18
CA SER A 366 -6.99 -31.37 -38.89
C SER A 366 -6.64 -30.01 -38.31
N THR A 367 -6.28 -29.04 -39.16
CA THR A 367 -5.83 -27.72 -38.71
C THR A 367 -6.96 -26.98 -38.01
N VAL A 368 -8.15 -26.92 -38.62
CA VAL A 368 -9.31 -26.24 -38.04
C VAL A 368 -9.83 -26.97 -36.80
N LEU A 369 -9.87 -28.31 -36.82
CA LEU A 369 -10.25 -29.09 -35.64
C LEU A 369 -9.33 -28.83 -34.46
N THR A 370 -8.01 -28.87 -34.69
CA THR A 370 -7.01 -28.67 -33.64
C THR A 370 -7.05 -27.24 -33.11
N SER A 371 -7.18 -26.24 -33.98
CA SER A 371 -7.25 -24.84 -33.56
C SER A 371 -8.50 -24.53 -32.72
N THR A 372 -9.66 -25.08 -33.11
CA THR A 372 -10.91 -24.88 -32.37
C THR A 372 -10.87 -25.59 -31.02
N LEU A 373 -10.32 -26.81 -30.98
CA LEU A 373 -10.12 -27.55 -29.72
C LEU A 373 -9.17 -26.80 -28.78
N ALA A 374 -8.03 -26.31 -29.30
CA ALA A 374 -7.09 -25.51 -28.53
C ALA A 374 -7.74 -24.21 -28.01
N PHE A 375 -8.50 -23.51 -28.85
CA PHE A 375 -9.23 -22.31 -28.43
C PHE A 375 -10.20 -22.59 -27.28
N GLN A 376 -10.98 -23.66 -27.33
CA GLN A 376 -11.92 -24.02 -26.25
C GLN A 376 -11.19 -24.36 -24.94
N LYS A 377 -10.07 -25.08 -25.01
CA LYS A 377 -9.23 -25.39 -23.85
C LYS A 377 -8.65 -24.10 -23.24
N GLU A 378 -8.06 -23.23 -24.05
CA GLU A 378 -7.52 -21.94 -23.61
C GLU A 378 -8.60 -21.03 -23.01
N GLN A 379 -9.79 -21.00 -23.60
CA GLN A 379 -10.92 -20.24 -23.08
C GLN A 379 -11.33 -20.76 -21.69
N LYS A 380 -11.38 -22.09 -21.51
CA LYS A 380 -11.67 -22.73 -20.22
C LYS A 380 -10.61 -22.36 -19.17
N LEU A 381 -9.33 -22.54 -19.48
CA LEU A 381 -8.21 -22.18 -18.61
C LEU A 381 -8.21 -20.70 -18.23
N LYS A 382 -8.50 -19.81 -19.19
CA LYS A 382 -8.62 -18.38 -18.94
C LYS A 382 -9.73 -18.07 -17.93
N CYS A 383 -10.90 -18.68 -18.06
CA CYS A 383 -12.01 -18.48 -17.13
C CYS A 383 -11.65 -18.99 -15.72
N GLU A 384 -10.95 -20.12 -15.61
CA GLU A 384 -10.46 -20.67 -14.35
C GLU A 384 -9.43 -19.75 -13.67
N CYS A 385 -8.45 -19.23 -14.43
CA CYS A 385 -7.51 -18.22 -13.93
C CYS A 385 -8.21 -16.93 -13.49
N GLN A 386 -9.24 -16.48 -14.21
CA GLN A 386 -10.03 -15.31 -13.83
C GLN A 386 -10.81 -15.55 -12.53
N ALA A 387 -11.34 -16.75 -12.32
CA ALA A 387 -11.98 -17.12 -11.06
C ALA A 387 -10.99 -17.03 -9.89
N LEU A 388 -9.79 -17.62 -10.03
CA LEU A 388 -8.73 -17.51 -9.01
C LEU A 388 -8.33 -16.06 -8.72
N LEU A 389 -8.18 -15.21 -9.75
CA LEU A 389 -7.86 -13.80 -9.55
C LEU A 389 -8.97 -13.02 -8.84
N GLN A 390 -10.22 -13.35 -9.14
CA GLN A 390 -11.37 -12.72 -8.48
C GLN A 390 -11.41 -13.09 -6.99
N VAL A 391 -11.17 -14.36 -6.68
CA VAL A 391 -11.03 -14.85 -5.31
C VAL A 391 -9.87 -14.16 -4.59
N ALA A 392 -8.69 -14.13 -5.19
CA ALA A 392 -7.52 -13.46 -4.61
C ALA A 392 -7.81 -11.98 -4.30
N LYS A 393 -8.53 -11.29 -5.19
CA LYS A 393 -8.96 -9.92 -4.97
C LYS A 393 -9.89 -9.80 -3.75
N ASN A 394 -10.88 -10.69 -3.62
CA ASN A 394 -11.82 -10.68 -2.49
C ASN A 394 -11.09 -10.93 -1.17
N LEU A 395 -10.13 -11.86 -1.14
CA LEU A 395 -9.33 -12.13 0.07
C LEU A 395 -8.46 -10.93 0.48
N PHE A 396 -7.81 -10.27 -0.49
CA PHE A 396 -6.91 -9.16 -0.20
C PHE A 396 -7.61 -7.85 0.22
N THR A 397 -8.93 -7.75 0.08
CA THR A 397 -9.69 -6.59 0.57
C THR A 397 -10.06 -6.65 2.04
N HIS A 398 -9.94 -7.81 2.69
CA HIS A 398 -10.37 -8.05 4.08
C HIS A 398 -9.22 -8.38 5.04
N LEU A 399 -8.04 -7.77 4.81
CA LEU A 399 -6.84 -8.04 5.60
C LEU A 399 -6.90 -7.46 7.02
N ASP A 400 -7.83 -6.55 7.30
CA ASP A 400 -8.01 -5.86 8.57
C ASP A 400 -8.69 -6.72 9.64
N ASP A 401 -9.58 -7.64 9.24
CA ASP A 401 -10.28 -8.55 10.16
C ASP A 401 -10.13 -10.01 9.73
N VAL A 402 -9.38 -10.77 10.54
CA VAL A 402 -9.13 -12.21 10.33
C VAL A 402 -10.43 -13.01 10.27
N SER A 403 -11.47 -12.63 11.02
CA SER A 403 -12.73 -13.38 11.07
C SER A 403 -13.50 -13.27 9.76
N VAL A 404 -13.58 -12.06 9.19
CA VAL A 404 -14.21 -11.82 7.88
C VAL A 404 -13.40 -12.50 6.78
N LEU A 405 -12.07 -12.39 6.84
CA LEU A 405 -11.17 -13.07 5.90
C LEU A 405 -11.38 -14.59 5.90
N LEU A 406 -11.45 -15.23 7.08
CA LEU A 406 -11.66 -16.67 7.19
C LEU A 406 -13.01 -17.09 6.59
N GLN A 407 -14.06 -16.29 6.76
CA GLN A 407 -15.37 -16.57 6.19
C GLN A 407 -15.39 -16.47 4.65
N GLU A 408 -14.68 -15.49 4.10
CA GLU A 408 -14.47 -15.38 2.65
C GLU A 408 -13.64 -16.55 2.12
N ILE A 409 -12.59 -16.98 2.83
CA ILE A 409 -11.81 -18.17 2.46
C ILE A 409 -12.72 -19.41 2.40
N ILE A 410 -13.56 -19.64 3.41
CA ILE A 410 -14.51 -20.76 3.46
C ILE A 410 -15.45 -20.71 2.25
N THR A 411 -16.05 -19.55 2.00
CA THR A 411 -17.03 -19.36 0.92
C THR A 411 -16.40 -19.59 -0.45
N GLU A 412 -15.23 -19.00 -0.68
CA GLU A 412 -14.55 -19.08 -1.97
C GLU A 412 -13.96 -20.47 -2.21
N ALA A 413 -13.34 -21.10 -1.21
CA ALA A 413 -12.83 -22.47 -1.32
C ALA A 413 -13.94 -23.47 -1.69
N ARG A 414 -15.12 -23.32 -1.08
CA ARG A 414 -16.30 -24.14 -1.35
C ARG A 414 -16.79 -23.95 -2.79
N ASN A 415 -16.91 -22.70 -3.24
CA ASN A 415 -17.37 -22.38 -4.60
C ASN A 415 -16.38 -22.85 -5.67
N LEU A 416 -15.09 -22.63 -5.42
CA LEU A 416 -14.00 -22.95 -6.34
C LEU A 416 -13.89 -24.48 -6.57
N SER A 417 -14.04 -25.26 -5.50
CA SER A 417 -13.98 -26.72 -5.54
C SER A 417 -15.33 -27.42 -5.73
N ASN A 418 -16.44 -26.69 -5.76
CA ASN A 418 -17.81 -27.25 -5.73
C ASN A 418 -17.99 -28.29 -4.60
N ALA A 419 -17.57 -27.95 -3.39
CA ALA A 419 -17.81 -28.75 -2.19
C ALA A 419 -19.15 -28.39 -1.52
N GLU A 420 -19.72 -29.28 -0.71
CA GLU A 420 -20.90 -28.96 0.11
C GLU A 420 -20.52 -28.10 1.31
N ILE A 421 -19.41 -28.42 1.97
CA ILE A 421 -18.94 -27.74 3.19
C ILE A 421 -17.44 -27.49 3.08
N CYS A 422 -17.00 -26.34 3.59
CA CYS A 422 -15.60 -26.02 3.82
C CYS A 422 -15.40 -25.65 5.29
N SER A 423 -14.30 -26.12 5.89
CA SER A 423 -13.89 -25.66 7.21
C SER A 423 -12.39 -25.29 7.20
N VAL A 424 -12.03 -24.27 7.99
CA VAL A 424 -10.67 -23.74 8.07
C VAL A 424 -10.24 -23.68 9.53
N PHE A 425 -9.08 -24.27 9.80
CA PHE A 425 -8.43 -24.29 11.09
C PHE A 425 -7.12 -23.51 11.04
N LEU A 426 -6.90 -22.64 12.01
CA LEU A 426 -5.61 -21.97 12.20
C LEU A 426 -4.78 -22.73 13.23
N LEU A 427 -3.48 -22.85 12.99
CA LEU A 427 -2.56 -23.48 13.93
C LEU A 427 -2.17 -22.47 15.02
N ASP A 428 -2.58 -22.75 16.25
CA ASP A 428 -2.17 -22.02 17.45
C ASP A 428 -1.30 -22.93 18.33
N GLN A 429 0.01 -22.73 18.26
CA GLN A 429 1.02 -23.54 18.93
C GLN A 429 0.96 -25.03 18.52
N ASN A 430 0.25 -25.86 19.28
CA ASN A 430 0.13 -27.31 19.07
C ASN A 430 -1.34 -27.76 18.94
N GLU A 431 -2.24 -26.82 18.68
CA GLU A 431 -3.67 -27.05 18.50
C GLU A 431 -4.16 -26.38 17.22
N LEU A 432 -5.09 -27.01 16.54
CA LEU A 432 -5.84 -26.45 15.40
C LEU A 432 -7.14 -25.84 15.93
N VAL A 433 -7.34 -24.57 15.57
CA VAL A 433 -8.39 -23.71 16.09
C VAL A 433 -9.32 -23.29 14.97
N ALA A 434 -10.60 -23.64 15.05
CA ALA A 434 -11.63 -23.12 14.16
C ALA A 434 -12.44 -22.02 14.88
N LYS A 435 -12.32 -20.79 14.38
CA LYS A 435 -13.09 -19.62 14.85
C LYS A 435 -14.40 -19.39 14.08
N VAL A 436 -14.50 -19.93 12.87
CA VAL A 436 -15.65 -19.73 11.97
C VAL A 436 -16.06 -21.08 11.40
N PHE A 437 -17.35 -21.40 11.48
CA PHE A 437 -17.95 -22.60 10.89
C PHE A 437 -18.99 -22.17 9.84
N ASP A 438 -19.27 -23.02 8.85
CA ASP A 438 -20.23 -22.76 7.75
C ASP A 438 -21.68 -22.65 8.30
N GLY A 439 -21.98 -21.51 8.92
CA GLY A 439 -23.20 -21.22 9.70
C GLY A 439 -23.24 -19.82 10.35
N GLY A 440 -22.13 -19.07 10.36
CA GLY A 440 -22.05 -17.68 10.82
C GLY A 440 -20.80 -17.37 11.64
N VAL A 441 -20.58 -16.07 11.91
CA VAL A 441 -19.54 -15.62 12.87
C VAL A 441 -20.02 -15.99 14.27
N VAL A 442 -19.20 -16.74 15.00
CA VAL A 442 -19.48 -17.08 16.39
C VAL A 442 -19.12 -15.85 17.22
N ASP A 443 -20.12 -15.08 17.66
CA ASP A 443 -19.96 -13.79 18.34
C ASP A 443 -19.47 -13.92 19.79
N ASP A 444 -19.24 -15.15 20.25
CA ASP A 444 -18.96 -15.50 21.64
C ASP A 444 -17.67 -16.36 21.67
N GLU A 445 -16.65 -15.96 22.43
CA GLU A 445 -15.39 -16.73 22.60
C GLU A 445 -15.61 -18.15 23.18
N SER A 446 -16.86 -18.50 23.51
CA SER A 446 -17.29 -19.74 24.15
C SER A 446 -17.46 -20.94 23.21
N TYR A 447 -17.37 -20.77 21.88
CA TYR A 447 -17.55 -21.85 20.88
C TYR A 447 -16.35 -22.06 19.93
N GLU A 448 -15.14 -21.73 20.39
CA GLU A 448 -13.91 -22.02 19.67
C GLU A 448 -13.61 -23.53 19.68
N ILE A 449 -13.61 -24.18 18.50
CA ILE A 449 -13.28 -25.61 18.40
C ILE A 449 -11.77 -25.77 18.37
N ARG A 450 -11.23 -26.50 19.34
CA ARG A 450 -9.79 -26.82 19.46
C ARG A 450 -9.58 -28.33 19.34
N ILE A 451 -8.74 -28.72 18.38
CA ILE A 451 -8.30 -30.11 18.23
C ILE A 451 -6.76 -30.17 18.28
N PRO A 452 -6.15 -31.21 18.84
CA PRO A 452 -4.70 -31.39 18.78
C PRO A 452 -4.18 -31.35 17.34
N ALA A 453 -3.04 -30.69 17.11
CA ALA A 453 -2.50 -30.47 15.77
C ALA A 453 -2.03 -31.73 15.04
N ASP A 454 -1.98 -32.88 15.72
CA ASP A 454 -1.60 -34.19 15.17
C ASP A 454 -2.79 -35.16 15.05
N GLN A 455 -4.01 -34.72 15.43
CA GLN A 455 -5.19 -35.59 15.47
C GLN A 455 -6.04 -35.50 14.19
N GLY A 456 -6.46 -36.67 13.70
CA GLY A 456 -7.42 -36.79 12.59
C GLY A 456 -6.84 -36.40 11.23
N ILE A 457 -7.73 -36.09 10.29
CA ILE A 457 -7.37 -35.72 8.92
C ILE A 457 -6.65 -34.35 8.91
N ALA A 458 -7.25 -33.34 9.54
CA ALA A 458 -6.66 -32.01 9.61
C ALA A 458 -5.30 -32.02 10.31
N GLY A 459 -5.14 -32.78 11.41
CA GLY A 459 -3.85 -32.88 12.10
C GLY A 459 -2.77 -33.59 11.30
N HIS A 460 -3.13 -34.64 10.55
CA HIS A 460 -2.18 -35.29 9.63
C HIS A 460 -1.68 -34.32 8.56
N VAL A 461 -2.56 -33.53 7.96
CA VAL A 461 -2.20 -32.51 6.97
C VAL A 461 -1.41 -31.37 7.60
N ALA A 462 -1.75 -30.95 8.82
CA ALA A 462 -1.01 -29.94 9.56
C ALA A 462 0.44 -30.37 9.84
N THR A 463 0.62 -31.64 10.24
CA THR A 463 1.93 -32.19 10.62
C THR A 463 2.81 -32.51 9.41
N THR A 464 2.22 -33.04 8.34
CA THR A 464 2.97 -33.43 7.13
C THR A 464 3.19 -32.26 6.16
N GLY A 465 2.29 -31.27 6.17
CA GLY A 465 2.29 -30.16 5.21
C GLY A 465 2.02 -30.61 3.78
N GLN A 466 1.33 -31.74 3.57
CA GLN A 466 0.97 -32.27 2.25
C GLN A 466 -0.56 -32.38 2.10
N ILE A 467 -1.05 -32.23 0.87
CA ILE A 467 -2.47 -32.38 0.56
C ILE A 467 -2.91 -33.84 0.72
N LEU A 468 -4.15 -34.05 1.16
CA LEU A 468 -4.75 -35.38 1.32
C LEU A 468 -6.14 -35.41 0.67
N ASN A 469 -6.28 -36.19 -0.41
CA ASN A 469 -7.54 -36.42 -1.10
C ASN A 469 -8.07 -37.82 -0.76
N ILE A 470 -9.29 -37.90 -0.24
CA ILE A 470 -9.91 -39.12 0.28
C ILE A 470 -11.20 -39.39 -0.52
N PRO A 471 -11.20 -40.44 -1.37
CA PRO A 471 -12.39 -40.81 -2.17
C PRO A 471 -13.56 -41.37 -1.36
N ASP A 472 -13.27 -42.12 -0.29
CA ASP A 472 -14.27 -42.64 0.67
C ASP A 472 -13.79 -42.37 2.09
N ALA A 473 -14.43 -41.42 2.76
CA ALA A 473 -14.08 -41.03 4.13
C ALA A 473 -14.23 -42.19 5.13
N TYR A 474 -15.26 -43.04 4.97
CA TYR A 474 -15.53 -44.12 5.93
C TYR A 474 -14.50 -45.26 5.83
N ALA A 475 -13.81 -45.39 4.71
CA ALA A 475 -12.72 -46.34 4.51
C ALA A 475 -11.38 -45.84 5.06
N HIS A 476 -11.24 -44.54 5.35
CA HIS A 476 -9.96 -43.94 5.74
C HIS A 476 -9.71 -44.07 7.25
N PRO A 477 -8.50 -44.51 7.69
CA PRO A 477 -8.22 -44.78 9.11
C PRO A 477 -8.22 -43.53 10.00
N LEU A 478 -8.03 -42.35 9.42
CA LEU A 478 -7.99 -41.06 10.14
C LEU A 478 -9.38 -40.40 10.30
N PHE A 479 -10.42 -40.95 9.67
CA PHE A 479 -11.76 -40.35 9.71
C PHE A 479 -12.50 -40.69 11.00
N TYR A 480 -12.99 -39.66 11.70
CA TYR A 480 -13.74 -39.82 12.93
C TYR A 480 -15.26 -39.74 12.68
N ARG A 481 -15.95 -40.87 12.86
CA ARG A 481 -17.39 -41.01 12.56
C ARG A 481 -18.33 -40.36 13.59
N GLY A 482 -17.84 -40.08 14.80
CA GLY A 482 -18.70 -39.61 15.88
C GLY A 482 -19.36 -38.25 15.62
N VAL A 483 -18.77 -37.41 14.77
CA VAL A 483 -19.37 -36.12 14.35
C VAL A 483 -20.55 -36.37 13.40
N ASP A 484 -20.37 -37.21 12.38
CA ASP A 484 -21.44 -37.64 11.45
C ASP A 484 -22.60 -38.30 12.23
N ASP A 485 -22.30 -39.22 13.15
CA ASP A 485 -23.30 -39.95 13.94
C ASP A 485 -24.16 -39.01 14.81
N SER A 486 -23.58 -37.91 15.28
CA SER A 486 -24.26 -36.91 16.13
C SER A 486 -25.05 -35.86 15.34
N THR A 487 -24.59 -35.51 14.13
CA THR A 487 -25.17 -34.45 13.30
C THR A 487 -26.16 -34.98 12.26
N GLY A 488 -26.10 -36.28 11.95
CA GLY A 488 -26.85 -36.89 10.85
C GLY A 488 -26.30 -36.53 9.47
N PHE A 489 -25.21 -35.77 9.41
CA PHE A 489 -24.49 -35.47 8.17
C PHE A 489 -23.66 -36.69 7.75
N ARG A 490 -23.63 -37.00 6.45
CA ARG A 490 -22.85 -38.13 5.92
C ARG A 490 -21.72 -37.63 5.04
N THR A 491 -20.50 -37.84 5.52
CA THR A 491 -19.28 -37.49 4.80
C THR A 491 -18.91 -38.59 3.81
N ARG A 492 -18.90 -38.25 2.52
CA ARG A 492 -18.61 -39.15 1.38
C ARG A 492 -17.13 -39.10 1.01
N ASN A 493 -16.63 -37.91 0.69
CA ASN A 493 -15.26 -37.67 0.25
C ASN A 493 -14.73 -36.36 0.84
N ILE A 494 -13.41 -36.27 1.01
CA ILE A 494 -12.73 -35.15 1.68
C ILE A 494 -11.48 -34.75 0.90
N LEU A 495 -11.28 -33.45 0.68
CA LEU A 495 -10.03 -32.89 0.21
C LEU A 495 -9.49 -31.93 1.27
N CYS A 496 -8.37 -32.27 1.88
CA CYS A 496 -7.75 -31.48 2.95
C CYS A 496 -6.38 -30.98 2.52
N PHE A 497 -6.13 -29.68 2.65
CA PHE A 497 -4.90 -29.03 2.18
C PHE A 497 -4.31 -28.06 3.21
N PRO A 498 -2.97 -27.98 3.30
CA PRO A 498 -2.29 -27.13 4.26
C PRO A 498 -2.21 -25.68 3.75
N ILE A 499 -2.41 -24.72 4.64
CA ILE A 499 -2.16 -23.29 4.44
C ILE A 499 -0.79 -22.97 5.02
N LYS A 500 0.11 -22.47 4.17
CA LYS A 500 1.51 -22.21 4.53
C LYS A 500 1.86 -20.74 4.43
N ASN A 501 2.78 -20.29 5.27
CA ASN A 501 3.40 -18.97 5.13
C ASN A 501 4.52 -18.95 4.07
N GLU A 502 5.15 -17.79 3.87
CA GLU A 502 6.28 -17.64 2.94
C GLU A 502 7.48 -18.56 3.25
N ASN A 503 7.63 -18.96 4.52
CA ASN A 503 8.70 -19.87 4.98
C ASN A 503 8.36 -21.36 4.81
N GLN A 504 7.24 -21.70 4.16
CA GLN A 504 6.72 -23.07 4.04
C GLN A 504 6.28 -23.70 5.38
N GLU A 505 6.10 -22.91 6.43
CA GLU A 505 5.56 -23.37 7.71
C GLU A 505 4.04 -23.40 7.63
N VAL A 506 3.42 -24.47 8.14
CA VAL A 506 1.97 -24.60 8.16
C VAL A 506 1.40 -23.66 9.22
N ILE A 507 0.55 -22.73 8.80
CA ILE A 507 -0.16 -21.77 9.68
C ILE A 507 -1.64 -22.13 9.85
N GLY A 508 -2.14 -23.06 9.05
CA GLY A 508 -3.52 -23.53 9.12
C GLY A 508 -3.78 -24.67 8.14
N VAL A 509 -4.99 -25.20 8.18
CA VAL A 509 -5.45 -26.29 7.33
C VAL A 509 -6.87 -25.99 6.89
N ALA A 510 -7.20 -26.30 5.64
CA ALA A 510 -8.56 -26.24 5.13
C ALA A 510 -9.02 -27.63 4.71
N GLU A 511 -10.27 -27.97 4.98
CA GLU A 511 -10.90 -29.20 4.53
C GLU A 511 -12.17 -28.89 3.74
N LEU A 512 -12.31 -29.56 2.60
CA LEU A 512 -13.46 -29.52 1.71
C LEU A 512 -14.14 -30.87 1.78
N VAL A 513 -15.44 -30.85 2.06
CA VAL A 513 -16.23 -32.05 2.28
C VAL A 513 -17.33 -32.17 1.24
N ASN A 514 -17.45 -33.37 0.67
CA ASN A 514 -18.46 -33.76 -0.31
C ASN A 514 -18.44 -32.94 -1.61
N LYS A 515 -17.84 -33.50 -2.66
CA LYS A 515 -17.94 -32.98 -4.03
C LYS A 515 -19.40 -33.00 -4.51
N ILE A 516 -19.84 -31.87 -5.05
CA ILE A 516 -21.11 -31.70 -5.76
C ILE A 516 -20.89 -32.09 -7.23
N ASN A 517 -21.84 -32.83 -7.81
CA ASN A 517 -21.79 -33.29 -9.21
C ASN A 517 -20.54 -34.13 -9.57
N GLY A 518 -19.96 -34.83 -8.60
CA GLY A 518 -18.82 -35.73 -8.83
C GLY A 518 -18.70 -36.81 -7.77
N PRO A 519 -18.05 -37.96 -8.09
CA PRO A 519 -17.86 -39.05 -7.13
C PRO A 519 -16.84 -38.68 -6.04
N TRP A 520 -15.82 -37.87 -6.37
CA TRP A 520 -14.76 -37.38 -5.47
C TRP A 520 -14.07 -36.16 -6.09
N PHE A 521 -13.13 -35.55 -5.36
CA PHE A 521 -12.32 -34.44 -5.85
C PHE A 521 -11.31 -34.93 -6.90
N SER A 522 -11.25 -34.23 -8.02
CA SER A 522 -10.35 -34.52 -9.13
C SER A 522 -8.93 -33.99 -8.85
N LYS A 523 -7.94 -34.45 -9.64
CA LYS A 523 -6.58 -33.92 -9.55
C LYS A 523 -6.51 -32.42 -9.87
N PHE A 524 -7.40 -31.95 -10.74
CA PHE A 524 -7.57 -30.52 -11.00
C PHE A 524 -8.03 -29.76 -9.74
N ASP A 525 -8.92 -30.35 -8.93
CA ASP A 525 -9.35 -29.73 -7.66
C ASP A 525 -8.18 -29.65 -6.66
N GLU A 526 -7.26 -30.61 -6.66
CA GLU A 526 -6.03 -30.57 -5.84
C GLU A 526 -5.10 -29.42 -6.27
N ASP A 527 -4.86 -29.27 -7.57
CA ASP A 527 -4.03 -28.19 -8.12
C ASP A 527 -4.65 -26.82 -7.83
N LEU A 528 -5.97 -26.71 -7.97
CA LEU A 528 -6.74 -25.50 -7.70
C LEU A 528 -6.74 -25.14 -6.21
N ALA A 529 -6.92 -26.13 -5.32
CA ALA A 529 -6.82 -25.95 -3.87
C ALA A 529 -5.40 -25.52 -3.46
N THR A 530 -4.37 -26.08 -4.10
CA THR A 530 -2.98 -25.69 -3.86
C THR A 530 -2.72 -24.25 -4.26
N ALA A 531 -3.18 -23.83 -5.45
CA ALA A 531 -3.07 -22.45 -5.90
C ALA A 531 -3.83 -21.47 -4.98
N PHE A 532 -5.04 -21.84 -4.56
CA PHE A 532 -5.85 -21.07 -3.64
C PHE A 532 -5.21 -20.97 -2.23
N SER A 533 -4.59 -22.05 -1.76
CA SER A 533 -3.90 -22.10 -0.47
C SER A 533 -2.76 -21.07 -0.36
N ILE A 534 -2.07 -20.77 -1.46
CA ILE A 534 -1.03 -19.74 -1.50
C ILE A 534 -1.62 -18.36 -1.16
N TYR A 535 -2.75 -18.01 -1.76
CA TYR A 535 -3.43 -16.74 -1.48
C TYR A 535 -3.98 -16.68 -0.05
N CYS A 536 -4.50 -17.80 0.47
CA CYS A 536 -4.92 -17.91 1.86
C CYS A 536 -3.75 -17.68 2.82
N GLY A 537 -2.61 -18.31 2.55
CA GLY A 537 -1.40 -18.21 3.35
C GLY A 537 -0.90 -16.77 3.49
N ILE A 538 -0.81 -16.06 2.36
CA ILE A 538 -0.41 -14.65 2.33
C ILE A 538 -1.41 -13.78 3.09
N SER A 539 -2.70 -13.92 2.81
CA SER A 539 -3.75 -13.09 3.43
C SER A 539 -3.85 -13.30 4.94
N ILE A 540 -3.88 -14.56 5.39
CA ILE A 540 -3.98 -14.91 6.81
C ILE A 540 -2.74 -14.43 7.57
N ALA A 541 -1.54 -14.68 7.05
CA ALA A 541 -0.30 -14.26 7.70
C ALA A 541 -0.25 -12.74 7.88
N HIS A 542 -0.62 -11.98 6.84
CA HIS A 542 -0.64 -10.53 6.91
C HIS A 542 -1.72 -10.00 7.86
N SER A 543 -2.93 -10.58 7.82
CA SER A 543 -4.04 -10.18 8.69
C SER A 543 -3.74 -10.44 10.17
N LEU A 544 -3.16 -11.60 10.50
CA LEU A 544 -2.73 -11.92 11.87
C LEU A 544 -1.63 -10.96 12.36
N LEU A 545 -0.68 -10.60 11.50
CA LEU A 545 0.38 -9.65 11.83
C LEU A 545 -0.19 -8.24 12.09
N TYR A 546 -1.10 -7.78 11.24
CA TYR A 546 -1.78 -6.50 11.40
C TYR A 546 -2.59 -6.45 12.70
N LYS A 547 -3.34 -7.51 13.01
CA LYS A 547 -4.07 -7.65 14.27
C LYS A 547 -3.16 -7.53 15.50
N LYS A 548 -2.01 -8.22 15.51
CA LYS A 548 -1.04 -8.13 16.63
C LYS A 548 -0.50 -6.71 16.83
N VAL A 549 -0.23 -5.99 15.75
CA VAL A 549 0.22 -4.59 15.82
C VAL A 549 -0.89 -3.70 16.40
N ASN A 550 -2.12 -3.83 15.92
CA ASN A 550 -3.26 -3.07 16.41
C ASN A 550 -3.56 -3.34 17.88
N GLU A 551 -3.53 -4.60 18.33
CA GLU A 551 -3.73 -4.94 19.75
C GLU A 551 -2.62 -4.38 20.65
N ALA A 552 -1.37 -4.40 20.20
CA ALA A 552 -0.26 -3.76 20.93
C ALA A 552 -0.46 -2.25 21.03
N GLN A 553 -0.87 -1.61 19.92
CA GLN A 553 -1.11 -0.16 19.87
C GLN A 553 -2.32 0.25 20.72
N TYR A 554 -3.41 -0.52 20.67
CA TYR A 554 -4.60 -0.28 21.48
C TYR A 554 -4.30 -0.41 22.97
N ARG A 555 -3.56 -1.46 23.39
CA ARG A 555 -3.13 -1.62 24.80
C ARG A 555 -2.24 -0.47 25.26
N SER A 556 -1.29 -0.05 24.42
CA SER A 556 -0.43 1.10 24.72
C SER A 556 -1.23 2.39 24.85
N HIS A 557 -2.21 2.60 23.96
CA HIS A 557 -3.07 3.79 24.00
C HIS A 557 -3.96 3.81 25.23
N LEU A 558 -4.58 2.69 25.58
CA LEU A 558 -5.44 2.56 26.77
C LEU A 558 -4.65 2.82 28.06
N ALA A 559 -3.45 2.26 28.18
CA ALA A 559 -2.56 2.53 29.31
C ALA A 559 -2.21 4.03 29.41
N ASN A 560 -1.89 4.66 28.29
CA ASN A 560 -1.56 6.08 28.24
C ASN A 560 -2.78 6.97 28.58
N GLU A 561 -3.97 6.64 28.05
CA GLU A 561 -5.22 7.33 28.39
C GLU A 561 -5.57 7.23 29.88
N MET A 562 -5.40 6.06 30.49
CA MET A 562 -5.65 5.88 31.93
C MET A 562 -4.72 6.76 32.78
N MET A 563 -3.47 6.94 32.36
CA MET A 563 -2.51 7.82 33.05
C MET A 563 -2.87 9.31 32.90
N MET A 564 -3.58 9.67 31.83
CA MET A 564 -3.70 11.05 31.35
C MET A 564 -5.15 11.55 31.27
N TYR A 565 -6.13 10.80 31.80
CA TYR A 565 -7.55 11.11 31.68
C TYR A 565 -7.89 12.54 32.15
N HIS A 566 -7.22 13.00 33.21
CA HIS A 566 -7.40 14.35 33.76
C HIS A 566 -6.76 15.47 32.92
N MET A 567 -5.88 15.14 31.97
CA MET A 567 -5.15 16.12 31.14
C MET A 567 -5.83 16.35 29.78
N LYS A 568 -6.85 15.56 29.41
CA LYS A 568 -7.49 15.59 28.09
C LYS A 568 -7.85 17.02 27.65
N VAL A 569 -7.38 17.37 26.45
CA VAL A 569 -7.71 18.61 25.75
C VAL A 569 -8.85 18.32 24.78
N SER A 570 -9.95 19.05 24.90
CA SER A 570 -11.09 18.94 23.99
C SER A 570 -10.80 19.64 22.65
N ASP A 571 -11.47 19.22 21.59
CA ASP A 571 -11.35 19.85 20.28
C ASP A 571 -11.75 21.34 20.32
N ASP A 572 -12.72 21.70 21.16
CA ASP A 572 -13.14 23.09 21.37
C ASP A 572 -12.06 23.95 22.04
N GLU A 573 -11.18 23.38 22.87
CA GLU A 573 -10.21 24.17 23.63
C GLU A 573 -9.06 24.64 22.74
N TYR A 574 -8.48 23.74 21.93
CA TYR A 574 -7.37 24.13 21.04
C TYR A 574 -7.87 24.96 19.85
N THR A 575 -9.11 24.74 19.39
CA THR A 575 -9.71 25.55 18.33
C THR A 575 -10.00 26.97 18.80
N LYS A 576 -10.45 27.16 20.05
CA LYS A 576 -10.57 28.48 20.68
C LYS A 576 -9.22 29.19 20.77
N LEU A 577 -8.17 28.49 21.19
CA LEU A 577 -6.82 29.06 21.26
C LEU A 577 -6.30 29.51 19.89
N LEU A 578 -6.63 28.77 18.83
CA LEU A 578 -6.19 29.07 17.46
C LEU A 578 -7.15 29.96 16.67
N HIS A 579 -8.27 30.42 17.26
CA HIS A 579 -9.36 31.10 16.53
C HIS A 579 -8.87 32.34 15.77
N ASP A 580 -8.10 33.20 16.44
CA ASP A 580 -7.57 34.44 15.88
C ASP A 580 -6.20 34.27 15.21
N GLY A 581 -5.70 33.04 15.11
CA GLY A 581 -4.34 32.72 14.67
C GLY A 581 -3.27 33.02 15.73
N ILE A 582 -2.02 32.66 15.41
CA ILE A 582 -0.88 32.89 16.32
C ILE A 582 -0.49 34.36 16.27
N GLN A 583 -0.60 35.06 17.40
CA GLN A 583 -0.21 36.46 17.52
C GLN A 583 1.32 36.61 17.50
N PRO A 584 1.88 37.68 16.89
CA PRO A 584 3.32 37.92 16.94
C PRO A 584 3.74 38.38 18.34
N VAL A 585 4.97 38.06 18.75
CA VAL A 585 5.51 38.43 20.07
C VAL A 585 5.44 39.94 20.34
N ALA A 586 5.63 40.77 19.31
CA ALA A 586 5.55 42.22 19.42
C ALA A 586 4.16 42.74 19.82
N ALA A 587 3.09 41.95 19.64
CA ALA A 587 1.75 42.30 20.07
C ALA A 587 1.46 41.98 21.54
N ILE A 588 2.30 41.16 22.19
CA ILE A 588 2.15 40.79 23.60
C ILE A 588 2.64 41.93 24.50
N ASP A 589 3.92 42.31 24.36
CA ASP A 589 4.51 43.46 25.04
C ASP A 589 5.73 43.95 24.26
N SER A 590 5.93 45.26 24.20
CA SER A 590 7.07 45.90 23.55
C SER A 590 8.45 45.42 24.06
N ASN A 591 8.54 45.06 25.34
CA ASN A 591 9.74 44.61 26.02
C ASN A 591 9.73 43.10 26.30
N PHE A 592 8.82 42.33 25.70
CA PHE A 592 8.68 40.90 25.96
C PHE A 592 9.99 40.11 25.75
N ALA A 593 10.84 40.56 24.81
CA ALA A 593 12.12 39.94 24.50
C ALA A 593 13.33 40.53 25.29
N SER A 594 13.10 41.42 26.25
CA SER A 594 14.16 41.99 27.12
C SER A 594 14.38 41.14 28.37
N PHE A 595 15.63 41.05 28.86
CA PHE A 595 15.96 40.32 30.09
C PHE A 595 15.25 40.87 31.34
N THR A 596 14.84 42.13 31.32
CA THR A 596 14.12 42.78 32.42
C THR A 596 12.65 42.38 32.50
N TYR A 597 12.10 41.72 31.47
CA TYR A 597 10.70 41.32 31.44
C TYR A 597 10.38 40.28 32.52
N THR A 598 9.19 40.39 33.11
CA THR A 598 8.72 39.51 34.18
C THR A 598 7.64 38.57 33.63
N PRO A 599 7.96 37.33 33.21
CA PRO A 599 6.96 36.45 32.59
C PRO A 599 5.73 36.19 33.47
N ARG A 600 5.89 36.13 34.79
CA ARG A 600 4.79 35.97 35.76
C ARG A 600 3.81 37.15 35.83
N SER A 601 4.07 38.28 35.15
CA SER A 601 3.08 39.38 35.06
C SER A 601 2.01 39.13 34.00
N LEU A 602 2.23 38.18 33.09
CA LEU A 602 1.26 37.83 32.06
C LEU A 602 0.13 36.97 32.65
N PRO A 603 -1.15 37.20 32.30
CA PRO A 603 -2.25 36.35 32.73
C PRO A 603 -2.05 34.90 32.31
N GLU A 604 -2.43 33.96 33.17
CA GLU A 604 -2.20 32.53 32.92
C GLU A 604 -2.89 32.03 31.64
N ASP A 605 -4.06 32.56 31.29
CA ASP A 605 -4.79 32.19 30.07
C ASP A 605 -4.05 32.60 28.78
N ASP A 606 -3.28 33.68 28.83
CA ASP A 606 -2.54 34.22 27.68
C ASP A 606 -1.19 33.51 27.45
N THR A 607 -0.68 32.81 28.47
CA THR A 607 0.63 32.13 28.41
C THR A 607 0.72 31.08 27.30
N SER A 608 -0.36 30.34 27.03
CA SER A 608 -0.38 29.35 25.95
C SER A 608 -0.19 30.00 24.58
N MET A 609 -0.82 31.16 24.35
CA MET A 609 -0.61 31.94 23.13
C MET A 609 0.83 32.45 23.07
N ALA A 610 1.37 32.97 24.17
CA ALA A 610 2.75 33.43 24.24
C ALA A 610 3.77 32.33 23.89
N ILE A 611 3.53 31.07 24.29
CA ILE A 611 4.36 29.92 23.87
C ILE A 611 4.32 29.71 22.36
N LEU A 612 3.12 29.73 21.76
CA LEU A 612 2.96 29.63 20.30
C LEU A 612 3.67 30.77 19.58
N SER A 613 3.54 32.00 20.09
CA SER A 613 4.20 33.19 19.57
C SER A 613 5.73 33.09 19.64
N MET A 614 6.28 32.57 20.75
CA MET A 614 7.73 32.37 20.91
C MET A 614 8.26 31.34 19.91
N LEU A 615 7.58 30.19 19.75
CA LEU A 615 7.95 29.16 18.77
C LEU A 615 7.85 29.67 17.32
N GLN A 616 6.86 30.53 17.04
CA GLN A 616 6.71 31.19 15.75
C GLN A 616 7.83 32.19 15.48
N ASP A 617 8.19 33.02 16.46
CA ASP A 617 9.26 34.04 16.33
C ASP A 617 10.66 33.41 16.24
N MET A 618 10.88 32.24 16.86
CA MET A 618 12.07 31.40 16.65
C MET A 618 12.02 30.61 15.33
N ASN A 619 10.94 30.73 14.56
CA ASN A 619 10.71 30.08 13.26
C ASN A 619 10.71 28.54 13.30
N PHE A 620 10.44 27.92 14.46
CA PHE A 620 10.41 26.46 14.58
C PHE A 620 9.20 25.84 13.89
N ILE A 621 8.04 26.51 13.92
CA ILE A 621 6.80 26.01 13.31
C ILE A 621 7.00 25.78 11.80
N ASN A 622 7.57 26.76 11.09
CA ASN A 622 7.79 26.64 9.65
C ASN A 622 8.99 25.72 9.32
N ASN A 623 10.11 25.85 10.04
CA ASN A 623 11.32 25.05 9.77
C ASN A 623 11.07 23.55 9.92
N TYR A 624 10.29 23.16 10.94
CA TYR A 624 9.96 21.77 11.23
C TYR A 624 8.59 21.33 10.72
N LYS A 625 7.86 22.23 10.03
CA LYS A 625 6.52 21.99 9.48
C LYS A 625 5.54 21.45 10.52
N ILE A 626 5.55 22.03 11.71
CA ILE A 626 4.73 21.59 12.83
C ILE A 626 3.27 21.97 12.55
N ASP A 627 2.36 21.01 12.62
CA ASP A 627 0.93 21.24 12.51
C ASP A 627 0.41 22.07 13.70
N CYS A 628 -0.18 23.25 13.44
CA CYS A 628 -0.63 24.16 14.49
C CYS A 628 -1.68 23.57 15.44
N PRO A 629 -2.73 22.85 14.98
CA PRO A 629 -3.63 22.10 15.85
C PRO A 629 -2.91 21.12 16.79
N THR A 630 -1.93 20.39 16.28
CA THR A 630 -1.11 19.45 17.06
C THR A 630 -0.24 20.18 18.09
N LEU A 631 0.36 21.31 17.71
CA LEU A 631 1.15 22.15 18.62
C LEU A 631 0.30 22.79 19.72
N ALA A 632 -0.86 23.35 19.38
CA ALA A 632 -1.78 23.95 20.34
C ALA A 632 -2.28 22.91 21.36
N ARG A 633 -2.64 21.71 20.89
CA ARG A 633 -3.01 20.59 21.76
C ARG A 633 -1.85 20.18 22.67
N PHE A 634 -0.64 20.06 22.14
CA PHE A 634 0.56 19.78 22.93
C PHE A 634 0.75 20.82 24.04
N CYS A 635 0.75 22.11 23.71
CA CYS A 635 0.94 23.19 24.69
C CYS A 635 -0.14 23.16 25.79
N LEU A 636 -1.42 22.96 25.42
CA LEU A 636 -2.51 22.87 26.38
C LEU A 636 -2.43 21.61 27.25
N MET A 637 -2.02 20.47 26.68
CA MET A 637 -1.83 19.22 27.42
C MET A 637 -0.68 19.34 28.42
N VAL A 638 0.43 19.98 28.02
CA VAL A 638 1.55 20.29 28.91
C VAL A 638 1.08 21.21 30.04
N LYS A 639 0.39 22.32 29.73
CA LYS A 639 -0.18 23.24 30.74
C LYS A 639 -1.06 22.51 31.75
N LYS A 640 -2.04 21.72 31.28
CA LYS A 640 -2.92 20.90 32.14
C LYS A 640 -2.19 19.80 32.90
N GLY A 641 -0.99 19.42 32.45
CA GLY A 641 -0.12 18.44 33.09
C GLY A 641 0.62 18.94 34.31
N TYR A 642 0.73 20.25 34.49
CA TYR A 642 1.27 20.84 35.71
C TYR A 642 0.24 20.79 36.82
N ARG A 643 0.73 20.57 38.04
CA ARG A 643 -0.07 20.66 39.27
C ARG A 643 0.00 22.08 39.83
N ASP A 644 -0.65 22.28 40.98
CA ASP A 644 -0.73 23.55 41.68
C ASP A 644 0.06 23.59 43.01
N PRO A 645 1.36 23.21 43.05
CA PRO A 645 2.20 23.55 44.20
C PRO A 645 2.55 25.06 44.15
N PRO A 646 2.99 25.66 45.28
CA PRO A 646 3.22 27.10 45.35
C PRO A 646 4.22 27.65 44.32
N TYR A 647 5.31 26.92 44.02
CA TYR A 647 6.35 27.36 43.09
C TYR A 647 6.38 26.52 41.80
N HIS A 648 6.50 25.19 41.90
CA HIS A 648 6.69 24.30 40.73
C HIS A 648 5.38 24.01 39.97
N ASN A 649 4.72 25.06 39.49
CA ASN A 649 3.47 25.03 38.72
C ASN A 649 3.71 25.47 37.26
N TRP A 650 2.64 25.54 36.45
CA TRP A 650 2.72 25.95 35.05
C TRP A 650 3.40 27.32 34.86
N MET A 651 3.16 28.27 35.77
CA MET A 651 3.73 29.61 35.65
C MET A 651 5.26 29.61 35.83
N HIS A 652 5.81 28.68 36.62
CA HIS A 652 7.26 28.44 36.67
C HIS A 652 7.76 27.94 35.32
N ALA A 653 7.19 26.86 34.80
CA ALA A 653 7.60 26.30 33.51
C ALA A 653 7.50 27.32 32.36
N PHE A 654 6.43 28.09 32.29
CA PHE A 654 6.28 29.19 31.34
C PHE A 654 7.41 30.24 31.48
N SER A 655 7.75 30.62 32.71
CA SER A 655 8.82 31.59 32.98
C SER A 655 10.20 31.07 32.57
N VAL A 656 10.47 29.78 32.82
CA VAL A 656 11.69 29.08 32.40
C VAL A 656 11.78 29.01 30.87
N SER A 657 10.70 28.64 30.19
CA SER A 657 10.62 28.64 28.71
C SER A 657 10.78 30.04 28.13
N HIS A 658 10.16 31.04 28.74
CA HIS A 658 10.34 32.44 28.35
C HIS A 658 11.81 32.88 28.49
N PHE A 659 12.48 32.52 29.58
CA PHE A 659 13.90 32.83 29.72
C PHE A 659 14.76 32.10 28.69
N CYS A 660 14.43 30.87 28.30
CA CYS A 660 15.07 30.20 27.18
C CYS A 660 14.91 30.99 25.87
N TYR A 661 13.71 31.52 25.60
CA TYR A 661 13.47 32.42 24.47
C TYR A 661 14.29 33.70 24.57
N LEU A 662 14.41 34.31 25.76
CA LEU A 662 15.26 35.48 25.99
C LEU A 662 16.73 35.18 25.71
N LEU A 663 17.26 34.05 26.18
CA LEU A 663 18.63 33.63 25.88
C LEU A 663 18.82 33.43 24.38
N TYR A 664 17.87 32.80 23.69
CA TYR A 664 17.90 32.65 22.24
C TYR A 664 18.02 33.99 21.51
N LYS A 665 17.16 34.97 21.83
CA LYS A 665 17.13 36.27 21.15
C LYS A 665 18.34 37.14 21.50
N ASN A 666 18.67 37.26 22.78
CA ASN A 666 19.66 38.22 23.26
C ASN A 666 21.10 37.70 23.12
N LEU A 667 21.31 36.38 23.25
CA LEU A 667 22.63 35.76 23.11
C LEU A 667 22.88 35.16 21.72
N GLU A 668 21.86 35.16 20.85
CA GLU A 668 21.93 34.65 19.48
C GLU A 668 22.42 33.18 19.43
N LEU A 669 21.71 32.30 20.15
CA LEU A 669 22.12 30.91 20.39
C LEU A 669 22.32 30.08 19.10
N THR A 670 21.73 30.48 17.97
CA THR A 670 21.92 29.87 16.63
C THR A 670 23.38 29.90 16.17
N ASN A 671 24.20 30.79 16.75
CA ASN A 671 25.64 30.86 16.49
C ASN A 671 26.43 29.74 17.20
N TYR A 672 25.85 29.08 18.20
CA TYR A 672 26.54 28.14 19.08
C TYR A 672 25.99 26.72 18.99
N LEU A 673 24.67 26.58 18.86
CA LEU A 673 23.96 25.30 18.85
C LEU A 673 23.29 25.05 17.51
N GLU A 674 22.87 23.81 17.27
CA GLU A 674 22.01 23.46 16.14
C GLU A 674 20.54 23.77 16.44
N ASP A 675 19.72 24.08 15.42
CA ASP A 675 18.30 24.43 15.60
C ASP A 675 17.52 23.34 16.36
N ILE A 676 17.83 22.06 16.13
CA ILE A 676 17.18 20.94 16.82
C ILE A 676 17.53 20.90 18.31
N GLU A 677 18.73 21.36 18.69
CA GLU A 677 19.20 21.42 20.07
C GLU A 677 18.52 22.57 20.82
N ILE A 678 18.36 23.73 20.17
CA ILE A 678 17.63 24.87 20.72
C ILE A 678 16.13 24.53 20.85
N PHE A 679 15.57 23.83 19.86
CA PHE A 679 14.18 23.37 19.92
C PHE A 679 13.99 22.36 21.05
N ALA A 680 14.89 21.40 21.20
CA ALA A 680 14.87 20.44 22.33
C ALA A 680 14.98 21.15 23.68
N LEU A 681 15.85 22.15 23.80
CA LEU A 681 16.01 22.95 25.02
C LEU A 681 14.69 23.68 25.37
N PHE A 682 14.06 24.32 24.40
CA PHE A 682 12.81 25.04 24.64
C PHE A 682 11.66 24.12 25.06
N ILE A 683 11.48 22.98 24.37
CA ILE A 683 10.47 21.98 24.75
C ILE A 683 10.79 21.36 26.11
N SER A 684 12.07 21.12 26.42
CA SER A 684 12.49 20.64 27.75
C SER A 684 12.16 21.65 28.84
N CYS A 685 12.40 22.95 28.63
CA CYS A 685 12.00 24.00 29.56
C CYS A 685 10.49 23.95 29.85
N MET A 686 9.67 23.70 28.83
CA MET A 686 8.21 23.61 29.01
C MET A 686 7.79 22.38 29.83
N CYS A 687 8.59 21.32 29.84
CA CYS A 687 8.18 20.01 30.36
C CYS A 687 8.94 19.55 31.62
N HIS A 688 10.00 20.27 32.02
CA HIS A 688 10.97 19.77 32.99
C HIS A 688 10.41 19.46 34.38
N ASP A 689 9.28 20.04 34.76
CA ASP A 689 8.62 19.88 36.07
C ASP A 689 7.18 19.32 35.95
N LEU A 690 6.85 18.65 34.84
CA LEU A 690 5.52 18.08 34.63
C LEU A 690 5.09 17.11 35.74
N ASP A 691 3.86 17.23 36.25
CA ASP A 691 3.37 16.43 37.39
C ASP A 691 4.17 16.60 38.71
N HIS A 692 4.92 17.70 38.88
CA HIS A 692 5.63 17.97 40.14
C HIS A 692 4.67 18.10 41.33
N ARG A 693 5.04 17.48 42.47
CA ARG A 693 4.13 17.28 43.63
C ARG A 693 4.44 18.16 44.83
N GLY A 694 5.40 19.08 44.69
CA GLY A 694 5.86 19.93 45.78
C GLY A 694 6.81 19.24 46.75
N THR A 695 7.49 18.17 46.31
CA THR A 695 8.40 17.38 47.15
C THR A 695 9.66 17.01 46.37
N ASN A 696 10.82 17.07 47.01
CA ASN A 696 12.10 16.78 46.35
C ASN A 696 12.45 15.27 46.24
N ASN A 697 13.51 14.97 45.49
CA ASN A 697 14.04 13.61 45.30
C ASN A 697 14.37 12.87 46.62
N SER A 698 14.94 13.57 47.61
CA SER A 698 15.29 12.98 48.91
C SER A 698 14.05 12.48 49.65
N PHE A 699 12.97 13.25 49.63
CA PHE A 699 11.69 12.88 50.23
C PHE A 699 11.08 11.65 49.55
N GLN A 700 11.11 11.59 48.22
CA GLN A 700 10.56 10.45 47.45
C GLN A 700 11.26 9.13 47.81
N VAL A 701 12.59 9.15 47.95
CA VAL A 701 13.38 7.98 48.36
C VAL A 701 13.13 7.64 49.83
N ALA A 702 13.16 8.62 50.73
CA ALA A 702 12.97 8.39 52.17
C ALA A 702 11.56 7.86 52.51
N SER A 703 10.54 8.32 51.80
CA SER A 703 9.15 7.88 51.95
C SER A 703 8.83 6.56 51.24
N LYS A 704 9.78 5.98 50.48
CA LYS A 704 9.59 4.78 49.66
C LYS A 704 8.37 4.89 48.74
N SER A 705 8.25 6.03 48.06
CA SER A 705 7.12 6.30 47.18
C SER A 705 7.08 5.33 45.98
N VAL A 706 5.92 5.25 45.33
CA VAL A 706 5.75 4.46 44.09
C VAL A 706 6.70 4.95 43.00
N LEU A 707 6.95 6.26 42.92
CA LEU A 707 7.89 6.85 41.96
C LEU A 707 9.33 6.38 42.21
N ALA A 708 9.76 6.34 43.48
CA ALA A 708 11.08 5.83 43.85
C ALA A 708 11.24 4.32 43.56
N ALA A 709 10.15 3.54 43.67
CA ALA A 709 10.17 2.13 43.30
C ALA A 709 10.19 1.91 41.77
N LEU A 710 9.49 2.77 41.02
CA LEU A 710 9.40 2.70 39.55
C LEU A 710 10.74 3.05 38.89
N TYR A 711 11.38 4.13 39.35
CA TYR A 711 12.68 4.59 38.86
C TYR A 711 13.78 4.08 39.80
N SER A 712 14.04 2.77 39.75
CA SER A 712 14.92 2.01 40.66
C SER A 712 16.41 2.40 40.64
N SER A 713 16.86 3.25 39.71
CA SER A 713 18.25 3.72 39.64
C SER A 713 18.48 4.93 40.56
N GLU A 714 19.64 4.97 41.24
CA GLU A 714 20.02 6.06 42.14
C GLU A 714 20.03 7.44 41.43
N GLY A 715 19.54 8.47 42.13
CA GLY A 715 19.48 9.88 41.68
C GLY A 715 18.26 10.25 40.82
N SER A 716 17.98 11.54 40.69
CA SER A 716 17.06 12.16 39.69
C SER A 716 15.71 11.45 39.42
N VAL A 717 15.01 10.98 40.47
CA VAL A 717 13.76 10.20 40.35
C VAL A 717 12.65 11.05 39.73
N MET A 718 12.51 12.30 40.18
CA MET A 718 11.50 13.23 39.70
C MET A 718 11.77 13.68 38.27
N GLU A 719 13.02 13.96 37.91
CA GLU A 719 13.40 14.40 36.56
C GLU A 719 13.15 13.30 35.52
N ARG A 720 13.37 12.02 35.90
CA ARG A 720 12.95 10.87 35.07
C ARG A 720 11.43 10.80 34.89
N HIS A 721 10.69 11.09 35.95
CA HIS A 721 9.22 11.15 35.91
C HIS A 721 8.73 12.28 34.98
N HIS A 722 9.31 13.48 35.08
CA HIS A 722 8.97 14.61 34.23
C HIS A 722 9.20 14.31 32.74
N PHE A 723 10.34 13.69 32.41
CA PHE A 723 10.59 13.21 31.04
C PHE A 723 9.57 12.16 30.61
N ALA A 724 9.26 11.16 31.45
CA ALA A 724 8.27 10.14 31.12
C ALA A 724 6.87 10.74 30.86
N GLN A 725 6.46 11.74 31.65
CA GLN A 725 5.21 12.48 31.43
C GLN A 725 5.22 13.25 30.10
N ALA A 726 6.34 13.87 29.72
CA ALA A 726 6.48 14.52 28.42
C ALA A 726 6.33 13.52 27.26
N ILE A 727 6.93 12.32 27.39
CA ILE A 727 6.79 11.24 26.41
C ILE A 727 5.34 10.72 26.34
N ALA A 728 4.65 10.61 27.48
CA ALA A 728 3.24 10.22 27.52
C ALA A 728 2.35 11.21 26.75
N ILE A 729 2.61 12.52 26.90
CA ILE A 729 1.94 13.57 26.11
C ILE A 729 2.23 13.39 24.62
N LEU A 730 3.50 13.23 24.22
CA LEU A 730 3.88 13.06 22.81
C LEU A 730 3.27 11.80 22.19
N ASN A 731 3.12 10.72 22.95
CA ASN A 731 2.46 9.48 22.50
C ASN A 731 0.92 9.57 22.51
N THR A 732 0.35 10.70 22.94
CA THR A 732 -1.09 10.94 22.86
C THR A 732 -1.47 11.40 21.45
N HIS A 733 -2.58 10.88 20.94
CA HIS A 733 -3.05 11.16 19.58
C HIS A 733 -3.16 12.66 19.32
N GLY A 734 -2.53 13.14 18.23
CA GLY A 734 -2.58 14.55 17.84
C GLY A 734 -1.82 15.50 18.76
N CYS A 735 -0.91 15.00 19.60
CA CYS A 735 -0.01 15.82 20.42
C CYS A 735 1.47 15.68 20.02
N ASN A 736 1.82 14.77 19.11
CA ASN A 736 3.20 14.56 18.68
C ASN A 736 3.66 15.65 17.71
N ILE A 737 4.24 16.72 18.26
CA ILE A 737 4.80 17.84 17.47
C ILE A 737 6.04 17.46 16.64
N PHE A 738 6.53 16.22 16.74
CA PHE A 738 7.68 15.71 15.99
C PHE A 738 7.29 14.68 14.91
N ASP A 739 6.01 14.56 14.57
CA ASP A 739 5.51 13.55 13.60
C ASP A 739 6.23 13.57 12.24
N HIS A 740 6.69 14.74 11.79
CA HIS A 740 7.36 14.90 10.51
C HIS A 740 8.88 14.71 10.56
N PHE A 741 9.45 14.36 11.72
CA PHE A 741 10.89 14.13 11.86
C PHE A 741 11.30 12.82 11.20
N SER A 742 12.53 12.77 10.69
CA SER A 742 13.12 11.50 10.30
C SER A 742 13.30 10.62 11.55
N ARG A 743 13.35 9.29 11.40
CA ARG A 743 13.59 8.39 12.55
C ARG A 743 14.86 8.75 13.34
N LYS A 744 15.88 9.27 12.66
CA LYS A 744 17.14 9.71 13.29
C LYS A 744 16.94 10.99 14.11
N ASP A 745 16.23 11.98 13.56
CA ASP A 745 15.98 13.24 14.23
C ASP A 745 15.01 13.07 15.39
N TYR A 746 13.98 12.22 15.24
CA TYR A 746 13.07 11.88 16.33
C TYR A 746 13.81 11.24 17.50
N GLN A 747 14.66 10.24 17.24
CA GLN A 747 15.48 9.62 18.28
C GLN A 747 16.41 10.63 18.94
N ARG A 748 17.11 11.46 18.14
CA ARG A 748 17.99 12.52 18.65
C ARG A 748 17.23 13.53 19.49
N MET A 749 16.03 13.93 19.09
CA MET A 749 15.17 14.86 19.82
C MET A 749 14.80 14.30 21.20
N LEU A 750 14.39 13.03 21.27
CA LEU A 750 14.08 12.38 22.55
C LEU A 750 15.31 12.23 23.45
N ASP A 751 16.46 11.89 22.89
CA ASP A 751 17.72 11.82 23.65
C ASP A 751 18.14 13.19 24.19
N LEU A 752 17.99 14.25 23.39
CA LEU A 752 18.24 15.63 23.82
C LEU A 752 17.28 16.03 24.95
N MET A 753 15.97 15.81 24.77
CA MET A 753 14.98 16.13 25.81
C MET A 753 15.26 15.39 27.12
N ARG A 754 15.59 14.10 27.05
CA ARG A 754 15.98 13.30 28.22
C ARG A 754 17.19 13.91 28.92
N ASP A 755 18.27 14.14 28.19
CA ASP A 755 19.52 14.63 28.75
C ASP A 755 19.35 16.04 29.36
N ILE A 756 18.56 16.92 28.73
CA ILE A 756 18.29 18.28 29.21
C ILE A 756 17.39 18.29 30.44
N ILE A 757 16.29 17.52 30.45
CA ILE A 757 15.41 17.43 31.62
C ILE A 757 16.15 16.80 32.81
N LEU A 758 16.96 15.76 32.60
CA LEU A 758 17.76 15.20 33.69
C LEU A 758 18.83 16.16 34.21
N ALA A 759 19.23 17.16 33.42
CA ALA A 759 20.21 18.16 33.82
C ALA A 759 19.65 19.26 34.73
N THR A 760 18.33 19.32 34.94
CA THR A 760 17.71 20.24 35.93
C THR A 760 17.99 19.83 37.37
N ASP A 761 18.35 18.56 37.62
CA ASP A 761 18.82 18.12 38.92
C ASP A 761 20.11 18.88 39.30
N LEU A 762 20.04 19.73 40.33
CA LEU A 762 21.20 20.49 40.82
C LEU A 762 22.38 19.58 41.21
N ALA A 763 22.13 18.35 41.67
CA ALA A 763 23.21 17.40 41.96
C ALA A 763 23.96 17.00 40.69
N HIS A 764 23.28 16.93 39.55
CA HIS A 764 23.92 16.75 38.25
C HIS A 764 24.74 17.98 37.85
N HIS A 765 24.17 19.18 37.99
CA HIS A 765 24.88 20.43 37.70
C HIS A 765 26.22 20.53 38.44
N LEU A 766 26.22 20.26 39.75
CA LEU A 766 27.43 20.30 40.59
C LEU A 766 28.49 19.26 40.16
N ARG A 767 28.08 18.11 39.61
CA ARG A 767 29.02 17.11 39.08
C ARG A 767 29.75 17.61 37.83
N ILE A 768 29.03 18.29 36.93
CA ILE A 768 29.59 18.78 35.65
C ILE A 768 30.20 20.18 35.74
N PHE A 769 30.05 20.88 36.86
CA PHE A 769 30.46 22.28 37.02
C PHE A 769 31.93 22.54 36.68
N LYS A 770 32.84 21.63 37.05
CA LYS A 770 34.27 21.74 36.72
C LYS A 770 34.53 21.67 35.21
N ASP A 771 33.76 20.86 34.50
CA ASP A 771 33.86 20.76 33.04
C ASP A 771 33.28 22.01 32.36
N LEU A 772 32.24 22.62 32.95
CA LEU A 772 31.72 23.93 32.51
C LEU A 772 32.75 25.05 32.68
N GLN A 773 33.43 25.09 33.83
CA GLN A 773 34.52 26.04 34.07
C GLN A 773 35.63 25.87 33.04
N LYS A 774 36.07 24.64 32.81
CA LYS A 774 37.10 24.34 31.82
C LYS A 774 36.68 24.76 30.41
N MET A 775 35.43 24.52 30.02
CA MET A 775 34.88 24.96 28.74
C MET A 775 34.90 26.49 28.60
N ALA A 776 34.55 27.22 29.66
CA ALA A 776 34.61 28.69 29.67
C ALA A 776 36.06 29.21 29.58
N GLU A 777 37.00 28.57 30.28
CA GLU A 777 38.42 28.96 30.29
C GLU A 777 39.12 28.74 28.95
N VAL A 778 38.87 27.60 28.28
CA VAL A 778 39.52 27.26 27.00
C VAL A 778 38.78 27.83 25.78
N GLY A 779 37.58 28.34 25.98
CA GLY A 779 36.67 28.81 24.93
C GLY A 779 35.74 27.70 24.39
N TYR A 780 34.56 28.13 23.96
CA TYR A 780 33.54 27.24 23.38
C TYR A 780 33.85 26.87 21.92
N ASP A 781 34.10 25.60 21.67
CA ASP A 781 34.14 25.00 20.32
C ASP A 781 32.78 24.42 19.85
N ARG A 782 32.23 24.97 18.76
CA ARG A 782 30.99 24.53 18.08
C ARG A 782 31.11 23.17 17.38
N ASN A 783 32.32 22.67 17.11
CA ASN A 783 32.48 21.33 16.53
C ASN A 783 32.52 20.24 17.61
N ASN A 784 32.66 20.63 18.87
CA ASN A 784 32.78 19.70 19.98
C ASN A 784 31.40 19.32 20.55
N LYS A 785 30.98 18.08 20.29
CA LYS A 785 29.70 17.56 20.80
C LYS A 785 29.60 17.54 22.33
N GLN A 786 30.72 17.43 23.05
CA GLN A 786 30.69 17.53 24.51
C GLN A 786 30.41 18.97 24.96
N HIS A 787 30.97 19.97 24.27
CA HIS A 787 30.68 21.38 24.58
C HIS A 787 29.21 21.72 24.33
N HIS A 788 28.59 21.18 23.26
CA HIS A 788 27.15 21.34 23.03
C HIS A 788 26.33 20.83 24.21
N ARG A 789 26.64 19.62 24.71
CA ARG A 789 25.92 19.02 25.86
C ARG A 789 26.09 19.84 27.13
N LEU A 790 27.33 20.24 27.43
CA LEU A 790 27.66 21.08 28.57
C LEU A 790 26.95 22.43 28.50
N LEU A 791 26.96 23.07 27.33
CA LEU A 791 26.26 24.33 27.11
C LEU A 791 24.75 24.19 27.29
N LEU A 792 24.13 23.14 26.74
CA LEU A 792 22.70 22.86 26.92
C LEU A 792 22.34 22.67 28.40
N CYS A 793 23.16 21.93 29.16
CA CYS A 793 22.95 21.77 30.60
C CYS A 793 23.04 23.11 31.34
N LEU A 794 24.06 23.93 31.04
CA LEU A 794 24.22 25.26 31.64
C LEU A 794 23.05 26.19 31.31
N LEU A 795 22.61 26.20 30.05
CA LEU A 795 21.46 27.00 29.61
C LEU A 795 20.19 26.57 30.35
N MET A 796 19.92 25.26 30.45
CA MET A 796 18.76 24.74 31.18
C MET A 796 18.80 25.14 32.66
N THR A 797 19.92 24.93 33.38
CA THR A 797 20.04 25.37 34.78
C THR A 797 19.89 26.89 34.92
N SER A 798 20.39 27.66 33.94
CA SER A 798 20.26 29.12 33.93
C SER A 798 18.81 29.59 33.71
N CYS A 799 18.03 28.85 32.92
CA CYS A 799 16.60 29.08 32.72
C CYS A 799 15.80 28.75 33.99
N ASP A 800 16.08 27.59 34.58
CA ASP A 800 15.39 27.11 35.78
C ASP A 800 15.54 28.09 36.95
N LEU A 801 16.76 28.59 37.17
CA LEU A 801 17.05 29.56 38.24
C LEU A 801 16.86 31.03 37.81
N SER A 802 16.25 31.29 36.65
CA SER A 802 16.20 32.63 36.03
C SER A 802 15.48 33.70 36.85
N ASP A 803 14.67 33.30 37.82
CA ASP A 803 13.99 34.19 38.75
C ASP A 803 14.97 35.01 39.61
N GLN A 804 16.22 34.56 39.78
CA GLN A 804 17.28 35.29 40.49
C GLN A 804 17.77 36.54 39.72
N THR A 805 17.54 36.58 38.41
CA THR A 805 17.97 37.69 37.53
C THR A 805 16.95 38.83 37.46
N LYS A 806 15.74 38.61 37.98
CA LYS A 806 14.64 39.58 37.90
C LYS A 806 14.80 40.68 38.93
N GLY A 807 14.00 41.74 38.82
CA GLY A 807 14.03 42.85 39.78
C GLY A 807 13.71 42.40 41.21
N TRP A 808 14.25 43.10 42.22
CA TRP A 808 14.12 42.77 43.64
C TRP A 808 12.67 42.43 44.08
N LYS A 809 11.69 43.25 43.69
CA LYS A 809 10.27 43.02 44.04
C LYS A 809 9.77 41.65 43.53
N THR A 810 10.22 41.24 42.36
CA THR A 810 9.87 39.95 41.74
C THR A 810 10.60 38.80 42.43
N THR A 811 11.93 38.89 42.56
CA THR A 811 12.74 37.87 43.26
C THR A 811 12.24 37.63 44.68
N ARG A 812 11.86 38.68 45.42
CA ARG A 812 11.33 38.57 46.79
C ARG A 812 10.04 37.75 46.83
N LYS A 813 9.06 38.07 45.98
CA LYS A 813 7.79 37.32 45.88
C LYS A 813 8.01 35.87 45.48
N ILE A 814 8.98 35.62 44.61
CA ILE A 814 9.29 34.26 44.17
C ILE A 814 9.94 33.45 45.29
N ALA A 815 10.87 34.05 46.04
CA ALA A 815 11.44 33.41 47.21
C ALA A 815 10.34 33.01 48.22
N GLU A 816 9.35 33.86 48.46
CA GLU A 816 8.19 33.54 49.31
C GLU A 816 7.47 32.27 48.85
N LEU A 817 7.20 32.13 47.55
CA LEU A 817 6.57 30.92 46.97
C LEU A 817 7.44 29.67 47.16
N ILE A 818 8.76 29.77 46.93
CA ILE A 818 9.72 28.67 47.10
C ILE A 818 9.74 28.21 48.56
N TYR A 819 9.91 29.12 49.52
CA TYR A 819 9.96 28.77 50.94
C TYR A 819 8.61 28.28 51.46
N LYS A 820 7.49 28.81 50.96
CA LYS A 820 6.14 28.27 51.26
C LYS A 820 6.02 26.80 50.84
N GLU A 821 6.55 26.44 49.68
CA GLU A 821 6.59 25.05 49.22
C GLU A 821 7.52 24.19 50.10
N PHE A 822 8.75 24.65 50.37
CA PHE A 822 9.70 23.94 51.24
C PHE A 822 9.15 23.69 52.64
N PHE A 823 8.46 24.67 53.22
CA PHE A 823 7.82 24.53 54.53
C PHE A 823 6.63 23.58 54.49
N SER A 824 5.88 23.55 53.39
CA SER A 824 4.80 22.57 53.21
C SER A 824 5.34 21.13 53.18
N GLN A 825 6.47 20.89 52.50
CA GLN A 825 7.16 19.61 52.55
C GLN A 825 7.69 19.31 53.97
N GLY A 826 8.34 20.29 54.62
CA GLY A 826 8.89 20.09 55.96
C GLY A 826 7.83 19.75 57.02
N ASP A 827 6.64 20.34 56.92
CA ASP A 827 5.51 20.02 57.80
C ASP A 827 4.99 18.59 57.56
N LEU A 828 4.97 18.13 56.30
CA LEU A 828 4.65 16.74 55.96
C LEU A 828 5.69 15.78 56.56
N GLU A 829 6.98 16.10 56.44
CA GLU A 829 8.05 15.30 57.06
C GLU A 829 7.90 15.23 58.58
N LYS A 830 7.60 16.35 59.25
CA LYS A 830 7.29 16.39 60.69
C LYS A 830 6.08 15.54 61.04
N ALA A 831 5.00 15.62 60.27
CA ALA A 831 3.79 14.82 60.48
C ALA A 831 4.05 13.31 60.33
N MET A 832 5.01 12.93 59.48
CA MET A 832 5.49 11.55 59.33
C MET A 832 6.45 11.11 60.45
N GLY A 833 6.79 11.98 61.40
CA GLY A 833 7.72 11.72 62.50
C GLY A 833 9.19 11.92 62.15
N ASN A 834 9.50 12.49 60.97
CA ASN A 834 10.86 12.80 60.55
C ASN A 834 11.26 14.22 61.00
N ARG A 835 12.57 14.47 61.04
CA ARG A 835 13.10 15.82 61.29
C ARG A 835 13.51 16.45 59.96
N PRO A 836 12.80 17.48 59.47
CA PRO A 836 13.18 18.13 58.23
C PRO A 836 14.51 18.88 58.36
N MET A 837 15.13 19.16 57.22
CA MET A 837 16.29 20.06 57.15
C MET A 837 15.90 21.47 57.62
N GLU A 838 16.88 22.22 58.12
CA GLU A 838 16.66 23.58 58.65
C GLU A 838 15.95 24.50 57.65
N MET A 839 16.32 24.43 56.37
CA MET A 839 15.71 25.24 55.31
C MET A 839 14.24 24.89 55.01
N MET A 840 13.77 23.74 55.46
CA MET A 840 12.38 23.26 55.29
C MET A 840 11.59 23.36 56.61
N ASP A 841 12.25 23.71 57.71
CA ASP A 841 11.62 23.85 59.01
C ASP A 841 11.20 25.31 59.22
N ARG A 842 9.90 25.62 59.04
CA ARG A 842 9.37 26.99 59.17
C ARG A 842 9.66 27.67 60.52
N GLU A 843 9.94 26.90 61.58
CA GLU A 843 10.25 27.45 62.91
C GLU A 843 11.73 27.82 63.06
N LYS A 844 12.61 27.25 62.22
CA LYS A 844 14.07 27.41 62.31
C LYS A 844 14.68 28.12 61.12
N ALA A 845 14.02 28.10 59.97
CA ALA A 845 14.56 28.63 58.73
C ALA A 845 14.82 30.14 58.81
N TYR A 846 16.10 30.51 58.69
CA TYR A 846 16.52 31.89 58.54
C TYR A 846 16.68 32.25 57.05
N ILE A 847 15.55 32.62 56.43
CA ILE A 847 15.42 32.82 54.98
C ILE A 847 16.53 33.73 54.38
N PRO A 848 16.89 34.88 54.97
CA PRO A 848 17.90 35.76 54.35
C PRO A 848 19.28 35.10 54.18
N GLU A 849 19.82 34.41 55.19
CA GLU A 849 21.12 33.72 55.03
C GLU A 849 21.03 32.51 54.13
N LEU A 850 19.92 31.76 54.19
CA LEU A 850 19.69 30.64 53.28
C LEU A 850 19.70 31.10 51.81
N GLN A 851 19.03 32.22 51.52
CA GLN A 851 19.01 32.79 50.18
C GLN A 851 20.36 33.36 49.75
N ILE A 852 21.08 34.08 50.64
CA ILE A 852 22.43 34.57 50.35
C ILE A 852 23.36 33.40 50.05
N SER A 853 23.36 32.37 50.89
CA SER A 853 24.18 31.17 50.71
C SER A 853 23.86 30.46 49.39
N PHE A 854 22.59 30.30 49.05
CA PHE A 854 22.16 29.74 47.77
C PHE A 854 22.67 30.57 46.58
N MET A 855 22.54 31.90 46.66
CA MET A 855 23.00 32.79 45.59
C MET A 855 24.53 32.73 45.43
N GLU A 856 25.29 32.78 46.52
CA GLU A 856 26.75 32.79 46.47
C GLU A 856 27.35 31.45 46.01
N HIS A 857 26.76 30.32 46.40
CA HIS A 857 27.31 29.00 46.11
C HIS A 857 26.73 28.33 44.85
N ILE A 858 25.53 28.72 44.40
CA ILE A 858 24.85 28.10 43.26
C ILE A 858 24.57 29.13 42.15
N ALA A 859 23.73 30.12 42.40
CA ALA A 859 23.20 30.97 41.33
C ALA A 859 24.27 31.89 40.70
N MET A 860 25.05 32.61 41.51
CA MET A 860 26.08 33.52 41.02
C MET A 860 27.16 32.81 40.19
N PRO A 861 27.71 31.64 40.61
CA PRO A 861 28.63 30.87 39.77
C PRO A 861 28.07 30.50 38.39
N ILE A 862 26.78 30.17 38.30
CA ILE A 862 26.10 29.84 37.04
C ILE A 862 26.07 31.05 36.11
N TYR A 863 25.56 32.19 36.58
CA TYR A 863 25.47 33.40 35.76
C TYR A 863 26.84 34.02 35.47
N LYS A 864 27.84 33.75 36.33
CA LYS A 864 29.22 34.10 36.06
C LYS A 864 29.76 33.32 34.85
N LEU A 865 29.58 32.00 34.83
CA LEU A 865 29.93 31.17 33.68
C LEU A 865 29.17 31.58 32.41
N LEU A 866 27.88 31.90 32.55
CA LEU A 866 27.07 32.37 31.44
C LEU A 866 27.62 33.68 30.86
N GLN A 867 28.03 34.64 31.71
CA GLN A 867 28.69 35.88 31.29
C GLN A 867 30.07 35.63 30.66
N ASP A 868 30.86 34.71 31.22
CA ASP A 868 32.21 34.41 30.73
C ASP A 868 32.17 33.77 29.33
N LEU A 869 31.13 32.99 29.04
CA LEU A 869 30.86 32.45 27.70
C LEU A 869 30.17 33.47 26.77
N PHE A 870 29.23 34.25 27.32
CA PHE A 870 28.41 35.21 26.58
C PHE A 870 28.50 36.59 27.23
N PRO A 871 29.33 37.52 26.72
CA PRO A 871 29.46 38.85 27.32
C PRO A 871 28.14 39.62 27.43
N LYS A 872 27.18 39.37 26.53
CA LYS A 872 25.82 39.96 26.57
C LYS A 872 24.99 39.50 27.78
N ALA A 873 25.37 38.40 28.45
CA ALA A 873 24.75 37.92 29.67
C ALA A 873 25.27 38.63 30.94
N ALA A 874 26.17 39.62 30.81
CA ALA A 874 26.68 40.40 31.94
C ALA A 874 25.58 41.02 32.82
N GLU A 875 24.54 41.55 32.19
CA GLU A 875 23.38 42.13 32.88
C GLU A 875 22.74 41.15 33.87
N LEU A 876 22.69 39.86 33.53
CA LEU A 876 22.11 38.82 34.37
C LEU A 876 22.93 38.61 35.64
N TYR A 877 24.25 38.51 35.50
CA TYR A 877 25.15 38.35 36.64
C TYR A 877 25.10 39.58 37.57
N GLU A 878 25.15 40.77 37.01
CA GLU A 878 25.07 42.03 37.77
C GLU A 878 23.74 42.15 38.52
N ARG A 879 22.64 41.72 37.90
CA ARG A 879 21.33 41.68 38.56
C ARG A 879 21.28 40.73 39.74
N VAL A 880 21.82 39.52 39.59
CA VAL A 880 21.90 38.55 40.69
C VAL A 880 22.79 39.09 41.81
N ALA A 881 23.95 39.66 41.49
CA ALA A 881 24.84 40.29 42.48
C ALA A 881 24.16 41.45 43.22
N SER A 882 23.37 42.27 42.51
CA SER A 882 22.57 43.34 43.11
C SER A 882 21.47 42.80 44.04
N ASN A 883 20.74 41.75 43.63
CA ASN A 883 19.75 41.10 44.48
C ASN A 883 20.36 40.48 45.73
N ARG A 884 21.58 39.92 45.63
CA ARG A 884 22.34 39.40 46.77
C ARG A 884 22.59 40.50 47.81
N GLU A 885 22.97 41.70 47.38
CA GLU A 885 23.13 42.85 48.29
C GLU A 885 21.82 43.28 48.96
N HIS A 886 20.67 43.16 48.28
CA HIS A 886 19.38 43.41 48.92
C HIS A 886 19.08 42.37 50.01
N TRP A 887 19.35 41.09 49.77
CA TRP A 887 19.23 40.05 50.79
C TRP A 887 20.18 40.28 51.98
N THR A 888 21.41 40.73 51.74
CA THR A 888 22.35 41.13 52.81
C THR A 888 21.77 42.25 53.69
N LYS A 889 21.14 43.26 53.08
CA LYS A 889 20.46 44.34 53.82
C LYS A 889 19.28 43.82 54.64
N VAL A 890 18.50 42.87 54.11
CA VAL A 890 17.39 42.23 54.83
C VAL A 890 17.93 41.41 56.02
N SER A 891 19.03 40.66 55.84
CA SER A 891 19.67 39.88 56.91
C SER A 891 20.17 40.77 58.06
N HIS A 892 20.86 41.88 57.74
CA HIS A 892 21.31 42.83 58.77
C HIS A 892 20.15 43.42 59.57
N LYS A 893 19.04 43.78 58.91
CA LYS A 893 17.84 44.31 59.59
C LYS A 893 17.18 43.26 60.49
N PHE A 894 17.14 42.00 60.07
CA PHE A 894 16.65 40.88 60.88
C PHE A 894 17.48 40.73 62.17
N THR A 895 18.81 40.76 62.03
CA THR A 895 19.76 40.62 63.15
C THR A 895 19.61 41.75 64.17
N ILE A 896 19.45 43.00 63.71
CA ILE A 896 19.33 44.20 64.58
C ILE A 896 18.03 44.20 65.39
N ARG A 897 16.92 43.68 64.83
CA ARG A 897 15.61 43.70 65.50
C ARG A 897 15.40 42.57 66.52
N GLY A 898 16.31 41.59 66.61
CA GLY A 898 16.24 40.50 67.60
C GLY A 898 14.97 39.65 67.52
N LEU A 899 14.36 39.56 66.33
CA LEU A 899 13.07 38.87 66.14
C LEU A 899 13.25 37.35 66.20
N PRO A 900 12.32 36.61 66.82
CA PRO A 900 12.35 35.14 66.81
C PRO A 900 12.17 34.62 65.37
N SER A 901 12.86 33.53 65.02
CA SER A 901 12.83 32.91 63.67
C SER A 901 11.45 32.40 63.22
N ASN A 902 10.47 32.43 64.12
CA ASN A 902 9.21 31.71 64.02
C ASN A 902 8.25 32.26 62.93
N ASN A 903 8.47 33.48 62.41
CA ASN A 903 7.61 34.16 61.42
C ASN A 903 8.42 34.80 60.27
N SER A 904 9.38 34.07 59.69
CA SER A 904 10.29 34.61 58.67
C SER A 904 9.61 34.99 57.33
N LEU A 905 8.50 34.34 56.97
CA LEU A 905 7.72 34.67 55.76
C LEU A 905 6.90 35.97 55.88
N ASP A 906 6.25 36.23 57.02
CA ASP A 906 5.41 37.42 57.23
C ASP A 906 6.20 38.74 57.05
N PHE A 907 7.52 38.68 57.23
CA PHE A 907 8.41 39.82 57.04
C PHE A 907 8.71 40.13 55.57
N LEU A 908 8.52 39.18 54.66
CA LEU A 908 8.65 39.41 53.22
C LEU A 908 7.46 40.17 52.64
N ASP A 909 6.30 40.15 53.31
CA ASP A 909 5.06 40.80 52.89
C ASP A 909 5.03 42.31 53.14
N GLU A 910 5.71 42.80 54.17
CA GLU A 910 5.77 44.23 54.46
C GLU A 910 6.44 45.00 53.30
N GLU A 911 5.72 45.94 52.67
CA GLU A 911 6.27 46.85 51.67
C GLU A 911 7.21 47.84 52.38
N TYR A 912 8.51 47.56 52.31
CA TYR A 912 9.54 48.42 52.85
C TYR A 912 10.00 49.41 51.77
N GLU A 913 9.44 50.61 51.77
CA GLU A 913 10.07 51.75 51.10
C GLU A 913 11.38 52.10 51.81
N VAL A 914 12.44 52.26 51.02
CA VAL A 914 13.75 52.73 51.49
C VAL A 914 13.68 54.26 51.47
N PRO A 915 13.85 54.97 52.60
CA PRO A 915 14.05 56.41 52.54
C PRO A 915 15.42 56.66 51.89
N ASP A 916 15.43 57.38 50.76
CA ASP A 916 16.65 57.82 50.12
C ASP A 916 17.48 58.67 51.09
N LEU A 917 18.67 58.19 51.41
CA LEU A 917 19.70 58.94 52.10
C LEU A 917 20.46 59.79 51.07
N ASP A 918 19.80 60.78 50.48
CA ASP A 918 20.48 61.88 49.81
C ASP A 918 20.33 63.14 50.66
N GLY A 919 21.42 63.51 51.31
CA GLY A 919 21.50 64.73 52.11
C GLY A 919 21.44 65.96 51.20
N THR A 920 20.40 66.79 51.35
CA THR A 920 20.48 68.26 51.33
C THR A 920 19.11 68.85 51.72
N GLY A 921 19.09 69.67 52.79
CA GLY A 921 17.93 70.53 53.13
C GLY A 921 17.46 70.40 54.58
N ALA A 922 17.77 71.39 55.42
CA ALA A 922 17.46 71.46 56.85
C ALA A 922 16.05 72.09 57.12
N PRO A 923 15.67 72.45 58.38
CA PRO A 923 14.81 71.66 59.27
C PRO A 923 13.50 72.37 59.66
N ILE A 924 12.44 71.66 60.07
CA ILE A 924 11.35 72.26 60.88
C ILE A 924 10.87 71.30 61.98
N ASN A 925 10.85 71.87 63.19
CA ASN A 925 10.45 71.35 64.50
C ASN A 925 9.09 70.65 64.58
N GLY A 926 8.95 69.79 65.60
CA GLY A 926 7.65 69.42 66.15
C GLY A 926 7.70 68.38 67.28
N CYS A 927 8.34 68.68 68.41
CA CYS A 927 8.00 68.02 69.67
C CYS A 927 6.52 68.30 69.98
N CYS A 928 5.71 67.26 70.20
CA CYS A 928 4.64 67.30 71.18
C CYS A 928 4.45 65.91 71.80
N SER A 929 4.34 65.97 73.12
CA SER A 929 4.18 64.98 74.17
C SER A 929 2.93 64.08 74.07
N LEU A 930 3.07 62.91 74.69
CA LEU A 930 2.14 62.27 75.64
C LEU A 930 0.83 63.04 75.93
N ASP A 931 -0.31 62.42 75.62
CA ASP A 931 -1.36 61.97 76.56
C ASP A 931 -2.71 61.75 75.84
N ALA A 932 -3.44 60.72 76.29
CA ALA A 932 -4.91 60.48 76.30
C ALA A 932 -5.79 61.11 75.19
N GLU A 933 -6.68 60.42 74.48
CA GLU A 933 -7.68 59.37 74.79
C GLU A 933 -7.95 58.52 73.55
#